data_AF-A0AAJ5YQE7-F1
#
_entry.id   AF-A0AAJ5YQE7-F1
#
_cell.length_a   1.000
_cell.length_b   1.000
_cell.length_c   1.000
_cell.angle_alpha   90.00
_cell.angle_beta   90.00
_cell.angle_gamma   90.00
#
_symmetry.space_group_name_H-M   'P 1'
#
loop_
_entity.id
_entity.type
_entity.pdbx_description
1 polymer ?
#
loop_
_entity_poly.entity_id
_entity_poly.type
_entity_poly.pdbx_seq_one_letter_code
_entity_poly.pdbx_strand_id
1 'polypeptide(L)'
;MAEERDVDASARTQFYTQSFTIFTSLQSIAASQQQEEHAGDGKAWAEAGPSTQTLQYYHRIAGLYCDSIQSYIQSLGMRRDSETEYIAHVQSLHTIFYLAQVLYLPEDGRGIGVIGEELLHWLNAHDIAPTTEQGQQIAQASPSYDHPEFWDYLLRCVLRGFFSTAATVLQSYRAPGVPDSLKKVASETAQILQSLPRSTGYATEQAFLAAHRHWHTSVRVFLSGLQREMDGVQKGFEDLKQADAEEKRLELEAQFRCLLELLCGVQDRILEFAENWIEAVCVWGTLVQPALKRDTLPDVVQTITDQLPPDGTLTSDMILISLMQGDVTKCIKQSRSFDEWLAAHLGDLCNKAMLLDDVETENGTPLMDDILITWAGALLEEERLWRMALSYLAVVPTLSARTKMREILFGVPLENIQDADEQLNRVEEVLGACIDYGMDDEVRIVCQRLAKTLADQSKYGLAIAYSARARDTRQVRSIADQMLHDYVEQGPASFIKSVDTIPRTLLNIAESTATDAGLTANNSELTTPFATVPSIFSTTTFAPLMFHVKYKEFLEAFENKSTWADAAQTLMSLLTSDVTPESFLSVLLVDALPLIEGMHKTYTDHELYFSVADTHELLRVVEKVNSIAEPREPDDNYDYGVYWLEQLLQHRSKDKKLSAATLRQMAQERMQLVRLALAQYLSRILINGGQTE
;
A
#
# COMPACT_ATOMS: atom_id res chain seq x y z
N MET A 1 30.89 -3.04 -1.53
CA MET A 1 30.17 -4.10 -0.79
C MET A 1 29.08 -3.58 0.15
N ALA A 2 29.35 -2.71 1.14
CA ALA A 2 28.29 -2.17 2.01
C ALA A 2 27.42 -1.12 1.27
N GLU A 3 28.03 -0.21 0.52
CA GLU A 3 27.33 0.76 -0.33
C GLU A 3 26.57 0.08 -1.49
N GLU A 4 27.11 -1.00 -2.06
CA GLU A 4 26.44 -1.76 -3.13
C GLU A 4 25.18 -2.51 -2.64
N ARG A 5 25.20 -3.04 -1.41
CA ARG A 5 24.01 -3.67 -0.80
C ARG A 5 22.89 -2.68 -0.52
N ASP A 6 23.24 -1.44 -0.15
CA ASP A 6 22.28 -0.37 0.14
C ASP A 6 21.60 0.15 -1.13
N VAL A 7 22.36 0.19 -2.24
CA VAL A 7 21.89 0.65 -3.55
C VAL A 7 21.00 -0.38 -4.26
N ASP A 8 21.29 -1.69 -4.12
CA ASP A 8 20.43 -2.77 -4.62
C ASP A 8 19.12 -2.87 -3.81
N ALA A 9 19.17 -2.59 -2.50
CA ALA A 9 17.97 -2.47 -1.67
C ALA A 9 17.09 -1.29 -2.13
N SER A 10 17.68 -0.12 -2.40
CA SER A 10 16.91 1.03 -2.88
C SER A 10 16.19 0.79 -4.21
N ALA A 11 16.83 0.09 -5.16
CA ALA A 11 16.18 -0.28 -6.44
C ALA A 11 15.03 -1.28 -6.22
N ARG A 12 15.21 -2.22 -5.28
CA ARG A 12 14.17 -3.18 -4.90
C ARG A 12 12.97 -2.51 -4.23
N THR A 13 13.21 -1.60 -3.29
CA THR A 13 12.14 -0.78 -2.67
C THR A 13 11.36 0.01 -3.72
N GLN A 14 12.05 0.59 -4.70
CA GLN A 14 11.39 1.30 -5.80
C GLN A 14 10.52 0.36 -6.64
N PHE A 15 11.04 -0.83 -6.99
CA PHE A 15 10.28 -1.86 -7.70
C PHE A 15 9.05 -2.32 -6.92
N TYR A 16 9.17 -2.58 -5.62
CA TYR A 16 8.03 -2.95 -4.77
C TYR A 16 7.00 -1.83 -4.66
N THR A 17 7.45 -0.57 -4.56
CA THR A 17 6.55 0.59 -4.52
C THR A 17 5.75 0.72 -5.82
N GLN A 18 6.40 0.55 -6.98
CA GLN A 18 5.72 0.56 -8.28
C GLN A 18 4.77 -0.64 -8.44
N SER A 19 5.21 -1.84 -8.07
CA SER A 19 4.39 -3.05 -8.11
C SER A 19 3.14 -2.91 -7.23
N PHE A 20 3.27 -2.23 -6.09
CA PHE A 20 2.18 -1.96 -5.17
C PHE A 20 1.14 -0.96 -5.73
N THR A 21 1.57 0.08 -6.45
CA THR A 21 0.60 0.98 -7.11
C THR A 21 -0.17 0.26 -8.21
N ILE A 22 0.47 -0.68 -8.92
CA ILE A 22 -0.19 -1.54 -9.88
C ILE A 22 -1.18 -2.48 -9.17
N PHE A 23 -0.77 -3.10 -8.06
CA PHE A 23 -1.61 -4.00 -7.27
C PHE A 23 -2.86 -3.30 -6.73
N THR A 24 -2.72 -2.12 -6.12
CA THR A 24 -3.86 -1.34 -5.63
C THR A 24 -4.81 -0.92 -6.76
N SER A 25 -4.26 -0.60 -7.94
CA SER A 25 -5.07 -0.33 -9.13
C SER A 25 -5.88 -1.57 -9.54
N LEU A 26 -5.27 -2.75 -9.54
CA LEU A 26 -5.95 -4.02 -9.81
C LEU A 26 -7.10 -4.28 -8.82
N GLN A 27 -6.85 -4.10 -7.52
CA GLN A 27 -7.90 -4.25 -6.49
C GLN A 27 -9.06 -3.29 -6.70
N SER A 28 -8.77 -2.02 -7.05
CA SER A 28 -9.82 -1.02 -7.30
C SER A 28 -10.73 -1.39 -8.48
N ILE A 29 -10.13 -1.92 -9.56
CA ILE A 29 -10.86 -2.36 -10.76
C ILE A 29 -11.69 -3.62 -10.46
N ALA A 30 -11.13 -4.56 -9.70
CA ALA A 30 -11.87 -5.75 -9.29
C ALA A 30 -13.05 -5.39 -8.37
N ALA A 31 -12.84 -4.46 -7.42
CA ALA A 31 -13.90 -4.01 -6.51
C ALA A 31 -15.02 -3.25 -7.24
N SER A 32 -14.71 -2.41 -8.23
CA SER A 32 -15.74 -1.72 -9.02
C SER A 32 -16.59 -2.70 -9.83
N GLN A 33 -16.00 -3.78 -10.33
CA GLN A 33 -16.71 -4.83 -11.05
C GLN A 33 -17.64 -5.63 -10.14
N GLN A 34 -17.18 -6.02 -8.95
CA GLN A 34 -18.03 -6.70 -7.95
C GLN A 34 -19.23 -5.84 -7.52
N GLN A 35 -19.07 -4.51 -7.48
CA GLN A 35 -20.19 -3.61 -7.20
C GLN A 35 -21.21 -3.54 -8.35
N GLU A 36 -20.76 -3.59 -9.60
CA GLU A 36 -21.63 -3.68 -10.78
C GLU A 36 -22.39 -5.02 -10.83
N GLU A 37 -21.78 -6.12 -10.41
CA GLU A 37 -22.42 -7.44 -10.28
C GLU A 37 -23.62 -7.42 -9.32
N HIS A 38 -23.50 -6.72 -8.18
CA HIS A 38 -24.58 -6.61 -7.19
C HIS A 38 -25.76 -5.73 -7.63
N ALA A 39 -25.60 -4.92 -8.67
CA ALA A 39 -26.65 -4.09 -9.24
C ALA A 39 -27.47 -4.80 -10.36
N GLY A 40 -27.01 -5.96 -10.86
CA GLY A 40 -27.64 -6.75 -11.93
C GLY A 40 -28.18 -8.13 -11.49
N ASP A 41 -28.72 -8.89 -12.45
CA ASP A 41 -29.22 -10.27 -12.23
C ASP A 41 -28.02 -11.23 -12.07
N GLY A 42 -27.47 -11.31 -10.85
CA GLY A 42 -26.16 -11.88 -10.50
C GLY A 42 -25.91 -13.37 -10.80
N LYS A 43 -26.80 -14.05 -11.52
CA LYS A 43 -26.60 -15.45 -11.96
C LYS A 43 -25.91 -15.59 -13.32
N ALA A 44 -25.99 -14.58 -14.19
CA ALA A 44 -25.45 -14.68 -15.55
C ALA A 44 -23.91 -14.52 -15.63
N TRP A 45 -23.27 -13.96 -14.61
CA TRP A 45 -21.84 -13.62 -14.63
C TRP A 45 -20.94 -14.70 -14.02
N ALA A 46 -21.40 -15.38 -12.96
CA ALA A 46 -20.68 -16.51 -12.36
C ALA A 46 -20.46 -17.69 -13.35
N GLU A 47 -21.26 -17.78 -14.42
CA GLU A 47 -21.10 -18.76 -15.50
C GLU A 47 -20.32 -18.19 -16.71
N ALA A 48 -20.11 -16.87 -16.80
CA ALA A 48 -19.59 -16.19 -18.01
C ALA A 48 -18.15 -15.62 -17.85
N GLY A 49 -17.65 -15.46 -16.62
CA GLY A 49 -16.31 -14.93 -16.36
C GLY A 49 -16.16 -13.41 -16.60
N PRO A 50 -14.94 -12.86 -16.46
CA PRO A 50 -14.68 -11.44 -16.66
C PRO A 50 -15.03 -10.97 -18.07
N SER A 51 -15.56 -9.74 -18.16
CA SER A 51 -15.92 -9.17 -19.46
C SER A 51 -14.69 -8.98 -20.37
N THR A 52 -14.89 -8.92 -21.69
CA THR A 52 -13.79 -8.61 -22.63
C THR A 52 -13.09 -7.28 -22.28
N GLN A 53 -13.84 -6.27 -21.82
CA GLN A 53 -13.25 -4.99 -21.41
C GLN A 53 -12.40 -5.15 -20.14
N THR A 54 -12.89 -5.94 -19.17
CA THR A 54 -12.14 -6.31 -17.96
C THR A 54 -10.81 -6.98 -18.32
N LEU A 55 -10.84 -7.97 -19.20
CA LEU A 55 -9.63 -8.67 -19.63
C LEU A 55 -8.64 -7.74 -20.36
N GLN A 56 -9.12 -6.76 -21.12
CA GLN A 56 -8.26 -5.72 -21.70
C GLN A 56 -7.61 -4.82 -20.64
N TYR A 57 -8.32 -4.51 -19.55
CA TYR A 57 -7.72 -3.80 -18.41
C TYR A 57 -6.68 -4.67 -17.70
N TYR A 58 -6.96 -5.96 -17.49
CA TYR A 58 -6.00 -6.89 -16.89
C TYR A 58 -4.78 -7.12 -17.78
N HIS A 59 -4.93 -7.17 -19.10
CA HIS A 59 -3.81 -7.17 -20.05
C HIS A 59 -2.93 -5.93 -19.87
N ARG A 60 -3.53 -4.74 -19.74
CA ARG A 60 -2.77 -3.50 -19.49
C ARG A 60 -2.04 -3.54 -18.15
N ILE A 61 -2.68 -4.07 -17.11
CA ILE A 61 -2.06 -4.24 -15.78
C ILE A 61 -0.88 -5.21 -15.86
N ALA A 62 -1.03 -6.34 -16.55
CA ALA A 62 0.07 -7.28 -16.79
C ALA A 62 1.24 -6.60 -17.51
N GLY A 63 0.96 -5.79 -18.53
CA GLY A 63 1.97 -4.98 -19.22
C GLY A 63 2.71 -4.02 -18.29
N LEU A 64 1.99 -3.34 -17.37
CA LEU A 64 2.62 -2.47 -16.37
C LEU A 64 3.55 -3.25 -15.42
N TYR A 65 3.20 -4.49 -15.05
CA TYR A 65 4.09 -5.35 -14.28
C TYR A 65 5.34 -5.72 -15.08
N CYS A 66 5.20 -6.15 -16.34
CA CYS A 66 6.32 -6.43 -17.23
C CYS A 66 7.25 -5.21 -17.39
N ASP A 67 6.69 -4.02 -17.62
CA ASP A 67 7.45 -2.77 -17.72
C ASP A 67 8.20 -2.43 -16.42
N SER A 68 7.57 -2.65 -15.25
CA SER A 68 8.19 -2.43 -13.95
C SER A 68 9.35 -3.41 -13.70
N ILE A 69 9.18 -4.68 -14.03
CA ILE A 69 10.25 -5.69 -13.94
C ILE A 69 11.38 -5.34 -14.91
N GLN A 70 11.07 -4.93 -16.15
CA GLN A 70 12.08 -4.55 -17.13
C GLN A 70 12.86 -3.30 -16.68
N SER A 71 12.18 -2.32 -16.11
CA SER A 71 12.83 -1.14 -15.50
C SER A 71 13.73 -1.56 -14.33
N TYR A 72 13.30 -2.54 -13.53
CA TYR A 72 14.10 -3.10 -12.45
C TYR A 72 15.35 -3.81 -12.98
N ILE A 73 15.24 -4.67 -14.00
CA ILE A 73 16.38 -5.31 -14.67
C ILE A 73 17.37 -4.27 -15.20
N GLN A 74 16.89 -3.22 -15.87
CA GLN A 74 17.76 -2.14 -16.36
C GLN A 74 18.48 -1.42 -15.22
N SER A 75 17.79 -1.17 -14.09
CA SER A 75 18.40 -0.52 -12.92
C SER A 75 19.50 -1.38 -12.29
N LEU A 76 19.38 -2.71 -12.33
CA LEU A 76 20.38 -3.66 -11.86
C LEU A 76 21.54 -3.81 -12.87
N GLY A 77 21.24 -3.85 -14.17
CA GLY A 77 22.21 -4.04 -15.26
C GLY A 77 23.10 -2.82 -15.51
N MET A 78 22.58 -1.59 -15.38
CA MET A 78 23.38 -0.36 -15.46
C MET A 78 24.48 -0.26 -14.39
N ARG A 79 24.43 -1.13 -13.37
CA ARG A 79 25.30 -1.08 -12.19
C ARG A 79 26.35 -2.20 -12.18
N ARG A 80 26.32 -3.15 -13.12
CA ARG A 80 27.26 -4.29 -13.17
C ARG A 80 27.77 -4.54 -14.59
N ASP A 81 29.08 -4.77 -14.73
CA ASP A 81 29.73 -5.17 -15.99
C ASP A 81 29.56 -6.66 -16.32
N SER A 82 29.05 -7.48 -15.37
CA SER A 82 28.81 -8.91 -15.52
C SER A 82 27.41 -9.31 -15.05
N GLU A 83 26.71 -10.17 -15.79
CA GLU A 83 25.47 -10.78 -15.34
C GLU A 83 25.70 -11.56 -14.04
N THR A 84 24.77 -11.39 -13.10
CA THR A 84 24.82 -12.07 -11.80
C THR A 84 23.64 -13.00 -11.69
N GLU A 85 23.77 -14.09 -10.92
CA GLU A 85 22.70 -15.09 -10.71
C GLU A 85 21.36 -14.44 -10.32
N TYR A 86 21.41 -13.34 -9.56
CA TYR A 86 20.21 -12.56 -9.21
C TYR A 86 19.58 -11.84 -10.41
N ILE A 87 20.37 -11.27 -11.33
CA ILE A 87 19.83 -10.65 -12.55
C ILE A 87 19.18 -11.71 -13.43
N ALA A 88 19.79 -12.90 -13.56
CA ALA A 88 19.22 -14.03 -14.28
C ALA A 88 17.89 -14.51 -13.66
N HIS A 89 17.79 -14.49 -12.32
CA HIS A 89 16.54 -14.76 -11.60
C HIS A 89 15.45 -13.75 -11.95
N VAL A 90 15.75 -12.44 -11.93
CA VAL A 90 14.78 -11.38 -12.28
C VAL A 90 14.40 -11.42 -13.77
N GLN A 91 15.33 -11.77 -14.67
CA GLN A 91 15.03 -12.02 -16.08
C GLN A 91 14.08 -13.21 -16.25
N SER A 92 14.29 -14.29 -15.50
CA SER A 92 13.40 -15.45 -15.48
C SER A 92 12.01 -15.09 -14.96
N LEU A 93 11.93 -14.24 -13.92
CA LEU A 93 10.69 -13.69 -13.40
C LEU A 93 9.93 -12.88 -14.47
N HIS A 94 10.61 -12.01 -15.23
CA HIS A 94 10.02 -11.31 -16.37
C HIS A 94 9.51 -12.27 -17.45
N THR A 95 10.29 -13.30 -17.75
CA THR A 95 9.99 -14.32 -18.77
C THR A 95 8.71 -15.08 -18.46
N ILE A 96 8.56 -15.51 -17.21
CA ILE A 96 7.36 -16.19 -16.72
C ILE A 96 6.15 -15.27 -16.76
N PHE A 97 6.29 -14.03 -16.27
CA PHE A 97 5.16 -13.09 -16.21
C PHE A 97 4.68 -12.71 -17.61
N TYR A 98 5.61 -12.44 -18.54
CA TYR A 98 5.25 -12.08 -19.91
C TYR A 98 4.61 -13.25 -20.66
N LEU A 99 5.06 -14.50 -20.41
CA LEU A 99 4.39 -15.67 -20.98
C LEU A 99 2.95 -15.79 -20.49
N ALA A 100 2.72 -15.60 -19.18
CA ALA A 100 1.39 -15.66 -18.60
C ALA A 100 0.46 -14.57 -19.20
N GLN A 101 0.99 -13.36 -19.44
CA GLN A 101 0.27 -12.31 -20.15
C GLN A 101 -0.12 -12.76 -21.57
N VAL A 102 0.83 -13.28 -22.36
CA VAL A 102 0.60 -13.69 -23.75
C VAL A 102 -0.45 -14.81 -23.84
N LEU A 103 -0.38 -15.80 -22.95
CA LEU A 103 -1.26 -16.96 -22.98
C LEU A 103 -2.66 -16.66 -22.46
N TYR A 104 -2.78 -15.98 -21.32
CA TYR A 104 -4.05 -15.90 -20.59
C TYR A 104 -4.70 -14.53 -20.61
N LEU A 105 -3.94 -13.47 -20.91
CA LEU A 105 -4.42 -12.08 -20.92
C LEU A 105 -4.14 -11.45 -22.29
N PRO A 106 -4.78 -11.92 -23.37
CA PRO A 106 -4.55 -11.42 -24.72
C PRO A 106 -5.02 -9.96 -24.86
N GLU A 107 -4.38 -9.20 -25.75
CA GLU A 107 -4.68 -7.77 -25.96
C GLU A 107 -6.14 -7.53 -26.40
N ASP A 108 -6.72 -8.47 -27.14
CA ASP A 108 -8.11 -8.39 -27.61
C ASP A 108 -9.14 -8.72 -26.50
N GLY A 109 -8.71 -9.31 -25.39
CA GLY A 109 -9.54 -9.80 -24.29
C GLY A 109 -10.42 -11.01 -24.64
N ARG A 110 -10.19 -11.64 -25.80
CA ARG A 110 -10.97 -12.80 -26.27
C ARG A 110 -10.11 -14.04 -26.50
N GLY A 111 -8.86 -13.87 -26.92
CA GLY A 111 -7.91 -14.97 -27.08
C GLY A 111 -8.21 -15.94 -28.24
N ILE A 112 -9.11 -15.58 -29.15
CA ILE A 112 -9.60 -16.46 -30.24
C ILE A 112 -8.58 -16.55 -31.41
N GLY A 113 -7.53 -15.71 -31.38
CA GLY A 113 -6.48 -15.65 -32.39
C GLY A 113 -5.48 -16.81 -32.38
N VAL A 114 -4.68 -16.86 -33.45
CA VAL A 114 -3.54 -17.78 -33.59
C VAL A 114 -2.37 -17.27 -32.76
N ILE A 115 -1.64 -18.16 -32.07
CA ILE A 115 -0.59 -17.77 -31.13
C ILE A 115 0.86 -17.96 -31.62
N GLY A 116 1.08 -18.55 -32.79
CA GLY A 116 2.42 -18.89 -33.26
C GLY A 116 3.40 -17.70 -33.30
N GLU A 117 2.97 -16.58 -33.89
CA GLU A 117 3.79 -15.37 -33.95
C GLU A 117 3.93 -14.69 -32.58
N GLU A 118 2.93 -14.79 -31.71
CA GLU A 118 2.95 -14.21 -30.35
C GLU A 118 3.96 -14.95 -29.45
N LEU A 119 3.98 -16.28 -29.49
CA LEU A 119 4.95 -17.11 -28.76
C LEU A 119 6.37 -16.84 -29.26
N LEU A 120 6.56 -16.72 -30.57
CA LEU A 120 7.87 -16.42 -31.13
C LEU A 120 8.33 -15.00 -30.77
N HIS A 121 7.41 -14.03 -30.74
CA HIS A 121 7.70 -12.68 -30.29
C HIS A 121 8.10 -12.66 -28.81
N TRP A 122 7.40 -13.42 -27.96
CA TRP A 122 7.75 -13.62 -26.55
C TRP A 122 9.16 -14.21 -26.40
N LEU A 123 9.47 -15.31 -27.09
CA LEU A 123 10.79 -15.94 -27.02
C LEU A 123 11.92 -14.97 -27.42
N ASN A 124 11.73 -14.24 -28.53
CA ASN A 124 12.71 -13.28 -29.03
C ASN A 124 12.88 -12.04 -28.14
N ALA A 125 11.95 -11.77 -27.21
CA ALA A 125 12.08 -10.68 -26.23
C ALA A 125 13.00 -11.05 -25.06
N HIS A 126 13.17 -12.34 -24.77
CA HIS A 126 13.97 -12.83 -23.64
C HIS A 126 15.31 -13.42 -24.08
N ASP A 127 15.32 -14.14 -25.19
CA ASP A 127 16.50 -14.76 -25.76
C ASP A 127 16.70 -14.27 -27.19
N ILE A 128 17.58 -13.29 -27.33
CA ILE A 128 17.92 -12.66 -28.61
C ILE A 128 18.96 -13.55 -29.32
N ALA A 129 18.47 -14.65 -29.89
CA ALA A 129 19.24 -15.52 -30.77
C ALA A 129 18.58 -15.56 -32.15
N PRO A 130 19.32 -15.44 -33.26
CA PRO A 130 20.75 -15.18 -33.34
C PRO A 130 21.09 -13.69 -33.18
N THR A 131 22.28 -13.39 -32.66
CA THR A 131 22.65 -12.00 -32.34
C THR A 131 22.93 -11.18 -33.60
N THR A 132 22.73 -9.86 -33.48
CA THR A 132 23.08 -8.94 -34.59
C THR A 132 24.58 -8.96 -34.88
N GLU A 133 25.40 -9.17 -33.85
CA GLU A 133 26.86 -9.28 -33.99
C GLU A 133 27.30 -10.51 -34.78
N GLN A 134 26.71 -11.68 -34.51
CA GLN A 134 26.94 -12.89 -35.30
C GLN A 134 26.61 -12.65 -36.79
N GLY A 135 25.47 -12.00 -37.06
CA GLY A 135 25.09 -11.64 -38.43
C GLY A 135 26.09 -10.70 -39.11
N GLN A 136 26.64 -9.74 -38.37
CA GLN A 136 27.68 -8.83 -38.89
C GLN A 136 29.00 -9.55 -39.15
N GLN A 137 29.42 -10.47 -38.29
CA GLN A 137 30.64 -11.26 -38.47
C GLN A 137 30.56 -12.10 -39.76
N ILE A 138 29.43 -12.76 -40.00
CA ILE A 138 29.19 -13.53 -41.22
C ILE A 138 29.20 -12.62 -42.45
N ALA A 139 28.57 -11.44 -42.38
CA ALA A 139 28.57 -10.48 -43.48
C ALA A 139 29.96 -9.90 -43.81
N GLN A 140 30.85 -9.80 -42.82
CA GLN A 140 32.23 -9.33 -43.00
C GLN A 140 33.15 -10.40 -43.59
N ALA A 141 32.81 -11.69 -43.45
CA ALA A 141 33.54 -12.76 -44.10
C ALA A 141 33.43 -12.62 -45.63
N SER A 142 34.56 -12.82 -46.33
CA SER A 142 34.65 -12.75 -47.79
C SER A 142 35.22 -14.06 -48.33
N PRO A 143 34.42 -14.94 -48.95
CA PRO A 143 32.97 -14.83 -49.20
C PRO A 143 32.12 -15.14 -47.97
N SER A 144 30.99 -14.44 -47.78
CA SER A 144 30.15 -14.60 -46.58
C SER A 144 29.55 -16.01 -46.44
N TYR A 145 29.32 -16.70 -47.55
CA TYR A 145 28.75 -18.05 -47.60
C TYR A 145 29.74 -19.16 -47.22
N ASP A 146 31.04 -18.86 -47.08
CA ASP A 146 32.07 -19.82 -46.66
C ASP A 146 32.32 -19.75 -45.13
N HIS A 147 31.60 -18.89 -44.40
CA HIS A 147 31.72 -18.82 -42.95
C HIS A 147 31.22 -20.12 -42.29
N PRO A 148 31.93 -20.70 -41.30
CA PRO A 148 31.56 -21.98 -40.70
C PRO A 148 30.15 -21.97 -40.08
N GLU A 149 29.75 -20.87 -39.46
CA GLU A 149 28.43 -20.72 -38.83
C GLU A 149 27.34 -20.20 -39.79
N PHE A 150 27.60 -20.11 -41.10
CA PHE A 150 26.66 -19.53 -42.06
C PHE A 150 25.31 -20.25 -42.05
N TRP A 151 25.32 -21.57 -42.15
CA TRP A 151 24.10 -22.38 -42.20
C TRP A 151 23.41 -22.46 -40.85
N ASP A 152 24.16 -22.59 -39.76
CA ASP A 152 23.61 -22.60 -38.40
C ASP A 152 22.89 -21.28 -38.07
N TYR A 153 23.50 -20.14 -38.43
CA TYR A 153 22.90 -18.82 -38.30
C TYR A 153 21.63 -18.70 -39.16
N LEU A 154 21.66 -19.21 -40.39
CA LEU A 154 20.53 -19.16 -41.30
C LEU A 154 19.36 -20.00 -40.78
N LEU A 155 19.62 -21.24 -40.34
CA LEU A 155 18.60 -22.14 -39.80
C LEU A 155 18.00 -21.55 -38.52
N ARG A 156 18.84 -21.00 -37.63
CA ARG A 156 18.37 -20.31 -36.43
C ARG A 156 17.56 -19.06 -36.73
N CYS A 157 17.92 -18.28 -37.76
CA CYS A 157 17.08 -17.17 -38.23
C CYS A 157 15.68 -17.66 -38.63
N VAL A 158 15.56 -18.82 -39.28
CA VAL A 158 14.27 -19.37 -39.69
C VAL A 158 13.48 -19.90 -38.49
N LEU A 159 14.12 -20.61 -37.57
CA LEU A 159 13.50 -21.03 -36.30
C LEU A 159 12.95 -19.84 -35.52
N ARG A 160 13.71 -18.75 -35.45
CA ARG A 160 13.37 -17.55 -34.67
C ARG A 160 12.46 -16.57 -35.41
N GLY A 161 12.04 -16.89 -36.63
CA GLY A 161 11.09 -16.11 -37.41
C GLY A 161 11.69 -14.89 -38.14
N PHE A 162 13.01 -14.77 -38.19
CA PHE A 162 13.74 -13.73 -38.91
C PHE A 162 13.93 -14.06 -40.40
N PHE A 163 12.83 -14.41 -41.08
CA PHE A 163 12.85 -14.86 -42.48
C PHE A 163 13.44 -13.83 -43.45
N SER A 164 13.24 -12.53 -43.19
CA SER A 164 13.82 -11.45 -44.01
C SER A 164 15.34 -11.38 -43.90
N THR A 165 15.88 -11.59 -42.70
CA THR A 165 17.33 -11.66 -42.45
C THR A 165 17.91 -12.89 -43.14
N ALA A 166 17.31 -14.06 -42.96
CA ALA A 166 17.71 -15.29 -43.64
C ALA A 166 17.72 -15.14 -45.17
N ALA A 167 16.69 -14.52 -45.75
CA ALA A 167 16.62 -14.26 -47.18
C ALA A 167 17.72 -13.31 -47.68
N THR A 168 18.14 -12.35 -46.84
CA THR A 168 19.22 -11.41 -47.18
C THR A 168 20.58 -12.10 -47.13
N VAL A 169 20.82 -12.94 -46.12
CA VAL A 169 22.03 -13.75 -45.99
C VAL A 169 22.19 -14.71 -47.18
N LEU A 170 21.10 -15.34 -47.65
CA LEU A 170 21.12 -16.19 -48.86
C LEU A 170 21.46 -15.43 -50.15
N GLN A 171 21.18 -14.13 -50.22
CA GLN A 171 21.53 -13.33 -51.40
C GLN A 171 23.05 -13.14 -51.56
N SER A 172 23.86 -13.49 -50.54
CA SER A 172 25.34 -13.52 -50.66
C SER A 172 25.81 -14.46 -51.78
N TYR A 173 25.06 -15.52 -52.11
CA TYR A 173 25.34 -16.39 -53.26
C TYR A 173 25.22 -15.71 -54.63
N ARG A 174 24.77 -14.45 -54.69
CA ARG A 174 24.82 -13.63 -55.92
C ARG A 174 26.23 -13.12 -56.26
N ALA A 175 27.21 -13.42 -55.43
CA ALA A 175 28.60 -13.07 -55.64
C ALA A 175 29.17 -13.58 -56.99
N PRO A 176 30.16 -12.87 -57.57
CA PRO A 176 30.87 -13.36 -58.73
C PRO A 176 31.65 -14.64 -58.41
N GLY A 177 31.61 -15.63 -59.32
CA GLY A 177 32.26 -16.94 -59.12
C GLY A 177 31.33 -18.07 -58.65
N VAL A 178 30.06 -17.76 -58.33
CA VAL A 178 29.02 -18.74 -58.01
C VAL A 178 28.31 -19.20 -59.30
N PRO A 179 28.02 -20.52 -59.48
CA PRO A 179 27.23 -21.02 -60.61
C PRO A 179 25.85 -20.36 -60.73
N ASP A 180 25.39 -20.11 -61.97
CA ASP A 180 24.09 -19.46 -62.20
C ASP A 180 22.90 -20.33 -61.72
N SER A 181 23.02 -21.66 -61.80
CA SER A 181 22.06 -22.60 -61.20
C SER A 181 21.94 -22.40 -59.68
N LEU A 182 23.07 -22.16 -58.99
CA LEU A 182 23.08 -21.96 -57.54
C LEU A 182 22.52 -20.58 -57.17
N LYS A 183 22.83 -19.54 -57.96
CA LYS A 183 22.18 -18.22 -57.82
C LYS A 183 20.67 -18.31 -57.96
N LYS A 184 20.18 -19.13 -58.90
CA LYS A 184 18.74 -19.38 -59.10
C LYS A 184 18.13 -20.06 -57.87
N VAL A 185 18.71 -21.17 -57.40
CA VAL A 185 18.24 -21.89 -56.20
C VAL A 185 18.22 -20.98 -54.97
N ALA A 186 19.30 -20.23 -54.72
CA ALA A 186 19.38 -19.29 -53.62
C ALA A 186 18.35 -18.14 -53.75
N SER A 187 18.14 -17.61 -54.95
CA SER A 187 17.18 -16.54 -55.19
C SER A 187 15.73 -17.00 -55.06
N GLU A 188 15.39 -18.21 -55.52
CA GLU A 188 14.05 -18.79 -55.36
C GLU A 188 13.78 -19.11 -53.88
N THR A 189 14.75 -19.67 -53.17
CA THR A 189 14.66 -19.92 -51.72
C THR A 189 14.48 -18.61 -50.93
N ALA A 190 15.23 -17.57 -51.29
CA ALA A 190 15.08 -16.25 -50.68
C ALA A 190 13.69 -15.63 -50.95
N GLN A 191 13.12 -15.83 -52.14
CA GLN A 191 11.76 -15.39 -52.45
C GLN A 191 10.70 -16.17 -51.66
N ILE A 192 10.90 -17.48 -51.46
CA ILE A 192 10.03 -18.30 -50.62
C ILE A 192 10.03 -17.77 -49.18
N LEU A 193 11.20 -17.49 -48.61
CA LEU A 193 11.32 -16.93 -47.26
C LEU A 193 10.64 -15.55 -47.13
N GLN A 194 10.77 -14.68 -48.14
CA GLN A 194 10.16 -13.35 -48.14
C GLN A 194 8.63 -13.37 -48.35
N SER A 195 8.10 -14.44 -48.94
CA SER A 195 6.67 -14.58 -49.25
C SER A 195 5.87 -15.35 -48.21
N LEU A 196 6.47 -15.69 -47.06
CA LEU A 196 5.77 -16.32 -45.94
C LEU A 196 4.56 -15.48 -45.51
N PRO A 197 3.34 -16.04 -45.54
CA PRO A 197 2.16 -15.35 -45.02
C PRO A 197 2.29 -15.16 -43.51
N ARG A 198 2.06 -13.93 -43.04
CA ARG A 198 2.03 -13.61 -41.60
C ARG A 198 0.61 -13.44 -41.09
N SER A 199 0.34 -13.89 -39.87
CA SER A 199 -1.01 -13.85 -39.27
C SER A 199 -1.54 -12.42 -39.17
N THR A 200 -0.67 -11.49 -38.80
CA THR A 200 -0.91 -10.03 -38.72
C THR A 200 -1.23 -9.36 -40.05
N GLY A 201 -0.94 -10.01 -41.19
CA GLY A 201 -1.15 -9.46 -42.53
C GLY A 201 -2.56 -9.69 -43.10
N TYR A 202 -3.43 -10.45 -42.41
CA TYR A 202 -4.75 -10.83 -42.91
C TYR A 202 -5.85 -10.47 -41.93
N ALA A 203 -6.98 -9.98 -42.46
CA ALA A 203 -8.14 -9.62 -41.63
C ALA A 203 -8.91 -10.83 -41.07
N THR A 204 -8.73 -12.02 -41.63
CA THR A 204 -9.44 -13.24 -41.20
C THR A 204 -8.49 -14.44 -41.15
N GLU A 205 -8.69 -15.29 -40.16
CA GLU A 205 -7.95 -16.56 -39.98
C GLU A 205 -8.03 -17.44 -41.24
N GLN A 206 -9.22 -17.54 -41.86
CA GLN A 206 -9.41 -18.36 -43.05
C GLN A 206 -8.58 -17.88 -44.25
N ALA A 207 -8.49 -16.57 -44.47
CA ALA A 207 -7.68 -16.00 -45.55
C ALA A 207 -6.18 -16.26 -45.32
N PHE A 208 -5.72 -16.10 -44.08
CA PHE A 208 -4.36 -16.43 -43.67
C PHE A 208 -4.04 -17.91 -43.93
N LEU A 209 -4.87 -18.84 -43.44
CA LEU A 209 -4.65 -20.27 -43.62
C LEU A 209 -4.73 -20.72 -45.09
N ALA A 210 -5.52 -20.04 -45.93
CA ALA A 210 -5.54 -20.28 -47.36
C ALA A 210 -4.23 -19.84 -48.03
N ALA A 211 -3.74 -18.64 -47.71
CA ALA A 211 -2.46 -18.14 -48.21
C ALA A 211 -1.29 -19.02 -47.74
N HIS A 212 -1.27 -19.42 -46.47
CA HIS A 212 -0.25 -20.31 -45.91
C HIS A 212 -0.22 -21.65 -46.63
N ARG A 213 -1.37 -22.28 -46.89
CA ARG A 213 -1.44 -23.54 -47.66
C ARG A 213 -0.90 -23.39 -49.08
N HIS A 214 -1.16 -22.25 -49.74
CA HIS A 214 -0.62 -21.98 -51.07
C HIS A 214 0.90 -21.80 -51.07
N TRP A 215 1.41 -21.04 -50.10
CA TRP A 215 2.85 -20.86 -49.88
C TRP A 215 3.52 -22.21 -49.59
N HIS A 216 2.99 -22.99 -48.65
CA HIS A 216 3.51 -24.32 -48.27
C HIS A 216 3.55 -25.30 -49.46
N THR A 217 2.51 -25.28 -50.30
CA THR A 217 2.49 -26.07 -51.55
C THR A 217 3.63 -25.67 -52.48
N SER A 218 3.91 -24.38 -52.60
CA SER A 218 5.03 -23.86 -53.41
C SER A 218 6.39 -24.33 -52.88
N VAL A 219 6.58 -24.35 -51.55
CA VAL A 219 7.80 -24.90 -50.92
C VAL A 219 7.97 -26.39 -51.25
N ARG A 220 6.91 -27.18 -51.10
CA ARG A 220 6.94 -28.62 -51.40
C ARG A 220 7.24 -28.92 -52.86
N VAL A 221 6.68 -28.14 -53.78
CA VAL A 221 6.95 -28.27 -55.22
C VAL A 221 8.43 -27.97 -55.49
N PHE A 222 8.97 -26.90 -54.93
CA PHE A 222 10.39 -26.56 -55.08
C PHE A 222 11.30 -27.64 -54.50
N LEU A 223 11.02 -28.13 -53.28
CA LEU A 223 11.75 -29.21 -52.63
C LEU A 223 11.77 -30.50 -53.49
N SER A 224 10.65 -30.86 -54.11
CA SER A 224 10.58 -32.04 -54.98
C SER A 224 11.43 -31.91 -56.25
N GLY A 225 11.68 -30.68 -56.72
CA GLY A 225 12.52 -30.37 -57.87
C GLY A 225 13.98 -30.09 -57.53
N LEU A 226 14.34 -30.01 -56.22
CA LEU A 226 15.65 -29.57 -55.75
C LEU A 226 16.79 -30.38 -56.37
N GLN A 227 16.67 -31.71 -56.38
CA GLN A 227 17.69 -32.61 -56.93
C GLN A 227 18.06 -32.23 -58.37
N ARG A 228 17.05 -31.93 -59.21
CA ARG A 228 17.27 -31.54 -60.61
C ARG A 228 18.01 -30.20 -60.72
N GLU A 229 17.68 -29.24 -59.88
CA GLU A 229 18.38 -27.94 -59.86
C GLU A 229 19.82 -28.11 -59.35
N MET A 230 20.05 -28.98 -58.35
CA MET A 230 21.38 -29.30 -57.81
C MET A 230 22.26 -30.07 -58.82
N ASP A 231 21.70 -30.90 -59.68
CA ASP A 231 22.44 -31.50 -60.80
C ASP A 231 22.93 -30.41 -61.79
N GLY A 232 22.15 -29.33 -61.94
CA GLY A 232 22.56 -28.14 -62.69
C GLY A 232 23.64 -27.33 -61.97
N VAL A 233 23.68 -27.36 -60.63
CA VAL A 233 24.74 -26.73 -59.82
C VAL A 233 26.06 -27.49 -59.98
N GLN A 234 26.02 -28.82 -59.96
CA GLN A 234 27.20 -29.65 -60.19
C GLN A 234 27.87 -29.34 -61.54
N LYS A 235 27.08 -29.32 -62.62
CA LYS A 235 27.59 -28.96 -63.96
C LYS A 235 28.23 -27.58 -63.98
N GLY A 236 27.62 -26.60 -63.30
CA GLY A 236 28.18 -25.26 -63.19
C GLY A 236 29.52 -25.20 -62.43
N PHE A 237 29.69 -26.02 -61.39
CA PHE A 237 30.99 -26.14 -60.70
C PHE A 237 32.04 -26.86 -61.55
N GLU A 238 31.64 -27.89 -62.30
CA GLU A 238 32.50 -28.58 -63.26
C GLU A 238 32.97 -27.63 -64.38
N ASP A 239 32.08 -26.79 -64.91
CA ASP A 239 32.38 -25.77 -65.93
C ASP A 239 33.36 -24.70 -65.38
N LEU A 240 33.25 -24.36 -64.10
CA LEU A 240 34.17 -23.45 -63.40
C LEU A 240 35.48 -24.12 -62.96
N LYS A 241 35.66 -25.42 -63.24
CA LYS A 241 36.83 -26.23 -62.86
C LYS A 241 37.18 -26.15 -61.37
N GLN A 242 36.16 -26.04 -60.51
CA GLN A 242 36.39 -26.13 -59.07
C GLN A 242 36.72 -27.58 -58.68
N ALA A 243 37.73 -27.74 -57.80
CA ALA A 243 37.97 -29.01 -57.14
C ALA A 243 36.77 -29.38 -56.25
N ASP A 244 36.52 -30.69 -56.14
CA ASP A 244 35.52 -31.30 -55.26
C ASP A 244 34.08 -30.84 -55.51
N ALA A 245 33.73 -30.64 -56.80
CA ALA A 245 32.42 -30.19 -57.23
C ALA A 245 31.26 -31.09 -56.77
N GLU A 246 31.48 -32.42 -56.74
CA GLU A 246 30.49 -33.40 -56.28
C GLU A 246 30.25 -33.30 -54.77
N GLU A 247 31.32 -33.19 -53.97
CA GLU A 247 31.26 -33.06 -52.50
C GLU A 247 30.56 -31.76 -52.10
N LYS A 248 30.97 -30.62 -52.67
CA LYS A 248 30.30 -29.33 -52.46
C LYS A 248 28.83 -29.34 -52.86
N ARG A 249 28.48 -30.05 -53.94
CA ARG A 249 27.09 -30.19 -54.37
C ARG A 249 26.28 -31.00 -53.36
N LEU A 250 26.82 -32.09 -52.83
CA LEU A 250 26.14 -32.90 -51.82
C LEU A 250 25.93 -32.14 -50.51
N GLU A 251 26.94 -31.39 -50.05
CA GLU A 251 26.83 -30.53 -48.87
C GLU A 251 25.75 -29.46 -49.06
N LEU A 252 25.79 -28.72 -50.18
CA LEU A 252 24.79 -27.70 -50.46
C LEU A 252 23.39 -28.29 -50.63
N GLU A 253 23.26 -29.45 -51.29
CA GLU A 253 21.95 -30.12 -51.43
C GLU A 253 21.40 -30.49 -50.05
N ALA A 254 22.22 -31.05 -49.17
CA ALA A 254 21.82 -31.39 -47.81
C ALA A 254 21.36 -30.14 -47.04
N GLN A 255 22.12 -29.05 -47.10
CA GLN A 255 21.80 -27.81 -46.40
C GLN A 255 20.52 -27.13 -46.91
N PHE A 256 20.36 -26.98 -48.24
CA PHE A 256 19.13 -26.46 -48.83
C PHE A 256 17.93 -27.37 -48.56
N ARG A 257 18.16 -28.69 -48.55
CA ARG A 257 17.12 -29.66 -48.21
C ARG A 257 16.69 -29.52 -46.76
N CYS A 258 17.61 -29.42 -45.80
CA CYS A 258 17.31 -29.18 -44.39
C CYS A 258 16.49 -27.89 -44.22
N LEU A 259 16.92 -26.79 -44.84
CA LEU A 259 16.20 -25.52 -44.82
C LEU A 259 14.77 -25.64 -45.38
N LEU A 260 14.60 -26.28 -46.54
CA LEU A 260 13.28 -26.44 -47.16
C LEU A 260 12.39 -27.44 -46.41
N GLU A 261 12.96 -28.50 -45.83
CA GLU A 261 12.25 -29.43 -44.95
C GLU A 261 11.78 -28.71 -43.67
N LEU A 262 12.59 -27.82 -43.12
CA LEU A 262 12.22 -26.95 -42.00
C LEU A 262 11.05 -26.03 -42.37
N LEU A 263 11.11 -25.35 -43.53
CA LEU A 263 10.01 -24.51 -44.03
C LEU A 263 8.75 -25.29 -44.37
N CYS A 264 8.87 -26.58 -44.68
CA CYS A 264 7.73 -27.48 -44.85
C CYS A 264 7.11 -27.91 -43.50
N GLY A 265 7.69 -27.53 -42.37
CA GLY A 265 7.19 -27.91 -41.05
C GLY A 265 7.36 -29.40 -40.74
N VAL A 266 8.45 -30.02 -41.22
CA VAL A 266 8.75 -31.42 -40.86
C VAL A 266 9.09 -31.47 -39.37
N GLN A 267 8.30 -32.23 -38.61
CA GLN A 267 8.36 -32.28 -37.14
C GLN A 267 9.75 -32.69 -36.64
N ASP A 268 10.28 -33.80 -37.16
CA ASP A 268 11.61 -34.33 -36.77
C ASP A 268 12.74 -33.32 -37.00
N ARG A 269 12.65 -32.52 -38.06
CA ARG A 269 13.67 -31.50 -38.37
C ARG A 269 13.63 -30.34 -37.39
N ILE A 270 12.44 -29.90 -36.98
CA ILE A 270 12.32 -28.84 -36.00
C ILE A 270 12.90 -29.28 -34.66
N LEU A 271 12.64 -30.52 -34.25
CA LEU A 271 13.16 -31.08 -33.00
C LEU A 271 14.68 -31.34 -33.03
N GLU A 272 15.24 -31.62 -34.21
CA GLU A 272 16.69 -31.78 -34.41
C GLU A 272 17.44 -30.44 -34.31
N PHE A 273 16.88 -29.36 -34.86
CA PHE A 273 17.55 -28.05 -34.92
C PHE A 273 17.19 -27.10 -33.77
N ALA A 274 16.09 -27.35 -33.06
CA ALA A 274 15.75 -26.56 -31.87
C ALA A 274 16.73 -26.85 -30.73
N GLU A 275 17.17 -25.79 -30.05
CA GLU A 275 18.09 -25.89 -28.91
C GLU A 275 17.42 -26.47 -27.67
N ASN A 276 16.18 -26.09 -27.45
CA ASN A 276 15.39 -26.50 -26.31
C ASN A 276 13.91 -26.68 -26.68
N TRP A 277 13.15 -27.25 -25.75
CA TRP A 277 11.73 -27.51 -25.92
C TRP A 277 10.93 -26.21 -26.13
N ILE A 278 11.38 -25.08 -25.56
CA ILE A 278 10.73 -23.77 -25.68
C ILE A 278 10.80 -23.25 -27.12
N GLU A 279 11.98 -23.28 -27.73
CA GLU A 279 12.20 -22.89 -29.13
C GLU A 279 11.37 -23.79 -30.05
N ALA A 280 11.36 -25.10 -29.82
CA ALA A 280 10.55 -26.05 -30.57
C ALA A 280 9.05 -25.70 -30.51
N VAL A 281 8.50 -25.40 -29.32
CA VAL A 281 7.09 -25.01 -29.15
C VAL A 281 6.77 -23.72 -29.90
N CYS A 282 7.63 -22.70 -29.81
CA CYS A 282 7.41 -21.41 -30.47
C CYS A 282 7.43 -21.54 -32.00
N VAL A 283 8.37 -22.33 -32.54
CA VAL A 283 8.47 -22.60 -33.98
C VAL A 283 7.26 -23.40 -34.48
N TRP A 284 6.77 -24.33 -33.66
CA TRP A 284 5.67 -25.24 -34.03
C TRP A 284 4.43 -24.48 -34.51
N GLY A 285 4.04 -23.43 -33.79
CA GLY A 285 2.89 -22.60 -34.13
C GLY A 285 3.06 -21.78 -35.41
N THR A 286 4.29 -21.60 -35.90
CA THR A 286 4.57 -20.82 -37.12
C THR A 286 4.74 -21.72 -38.35
N LEU A 287 5.46 -22.84 -38.23
CA LEU A 287 5.81 -23.69 -39.37
C LEU A 287 5.03 -25.00 -39.47
N VAL A 288 4.74 -25.67 -38.34
CA VAL A 288 4.06 -27.00 -38.33
C VAL A 288 2.55 -26.84 -38.33
N GLN A 289 2.05 -26.06 -37.37
CA GLN A 289 0.63 -25.85 -37.16
C GLN A 289 0.31 -24.34 -37.12
N PRO A 290 0.19 -23.68 -38.29
CA PRO A 290 -0.18 -22.27 -38.38
C PRO A 290 -1.57 -21.94 -37.85
N ALA A 291 -2.40 -22.94 -37.55
CA ALA A 291 -3.71 -22.77 -36.93
C ALA A 291 -3.68 -23.00 -35.41
N LEU A 292 -2.49 -22.96 -34.78
CA LEU A 292 -2.33 -23.22 -33.35
C LEU A 292 -3.09 -22.16 -32.53
N LYS A 293 -3.96 -22.65 -31.65
CA LYS A 293 -4.74 -21.85 -30.69
C LYS A 293 -4.33 -22.18 -29.26
N ARG A 294 -4.67 -21.28 -28.33
CA ARG A 294 -4.41 -21.43 -26.88
C ARG A 294 -4.93 -22.76 -26.34
N ASP A 295 -6.16 -23.14 -26.71
CA ASP A 295 -6.80 -24.38 -26.26
C ASP A 295 -6.05 -25.66 -26.68
N THR A 296 -5.35 -25.61 -27.82
CA THR A 296 -4.62 -26.75 -28.39
C THR A 296 -3.13 -26.75 -28.05
N LEU A 297 -2.64 -25.69 -27.40
CA LEU A 297 -1.23 -25.56 -27.02
C LEU A 297 -0.78 -26.69 -26.08
N PRO A 298 -1.55 -27.10 -25.05
CA PRO A 298 -1.11 -28.15 -24.13
C PRO A 298 -0.76 -29.48 -24.81
N ASP A 299 -1.55 -29.88 -25.81
CA ASP A 299 -1.32 -31.12 -26.58
C ASP A 299 -0.01 -31.07 -27.38
N VAL A 300 0.30 -29.90 -27.95
CA VAL A 300 1.54 -29.66 -28.69
C VAL A 300 2.74 -29.68 -27.75
N VAL A 301 2.62 -29.01 -26.59
CA VAL A 301 3.69 -29.01 -25.59
C VAL A 301 3.97 -30.43 -25.12
N GLN A 302 2.95 -31.22 -24.82
CA GLN A 302 3.13 -32.61 -24.42
C GLN A 302 3.91 -33.41 -25.48
N THR A 303 3.50 -33.31 -26.74
CA THR A 303 4.14 -34.00 -27.87
C THR A 303 5.62 -33.63 -28.02
N ILE A 304 5.96 -32.36 -27.82
CA ILE A 304 7.35 -31.88 -27.92
C ILE A 304 8.15 -32.34 -26.71
N THR A 305 7.59 -32.24 -25.50
CA THR A 305 8.28 -32.59 -24.25
C THR A 305 8.55 -34.09 -24.10
N ASP A 306 7.79 -34.94 -24.80
CA ASP A 306 8.07 -36.38 -24.91
C ASP A 306 9.39 -36.66 -25.65
N GLN A 307 9.81 -35.78 -26.55
CA GLN A 307 11.06 -35.90 -27.31
C GLN A 307 12.19 -35.03 -26.75
N LEU A 308 11.85 -33.81 -26.31
CA LEU A 308 12.74 -32.83 -25.69
C LEU A 308 12.26 -32.54 -24.27
N PRO A 309 12.64 -33.35 -23.26
CA PRO A 309 12.16 -33.16 -21.91
C PRO A 309 12.67 -31.84 -21.30
N PRO A 310 11.84 -31.15 -20.51
CA PRO A 310 12.27 -29.94 -19.79
C PRO A 310 13.32 -30.29 -18.72
N ASP A 311 14.17 -29.32 -18.38
CA ASP A 311 15.16 -29.52 -17.33
C ASP A 311 14.49 -29.47 -15.94
N GLY A 312 14.35 -30.65 -15.32
CA GLY A 312 13.84 -30.83 -13.95
C GLY A 312 14.57 -30.05 -12.87
N THR A 313 15.80 -29.61 -13.13
CA THR A 313 16.62 -28.88 -12.16
C THR A 313 16.33 -27.38 -12.15
N LEU A 314 15.79 -26.84 -13.25
CA LEU A 314 15.45 -25.43 -13.40
C LEU A 314 13.99 -25.20 -13.00
N THR A 315 13.80 -24.52 -11.85
CA THR A 315 12.46 -24.19 -11.36
C THR A 315 11.70 -23.28 -12.33
N SER A 316 12.41 -22.41 -13.05
CA SER A 316 11.86 -21.54 -14.10
C SER A 316 11.22 -22.35 -15.23
N ASP A 317 11.90 -23.38 -15.73
CA ASP A 317 11.40 -24.26 -16.80
C ASP A 317 10.16 -25.02 -16.36
N MET A 318 10.15 -25.50 -15.11
CA MET A 318 9.00 -26.18 -14.52
C MET A 318 7.76 -25.27 -14.42
N ILE A 319 7.96 -23.98 -14.18
CA ILE A 319 6.89 -22.99 -14.17
C ILE A 319 6.40 -22.72 -15.60
N LEU A 320 7.32 -22.50 -16.55
CA LEU A 320 6.99 -22.24 -17.96
C LEU A 320 6.21 -23.40 -18.59
N ILE A 321 6.62 -24.65 -18.35
CA ILE A 321 5.90 -25.81 -18.86
C ILE A 321 4.49 -25.91 -18.25
N SER A 322 4.34 -25.66 -16.95
CA SER A 322 3.02 -25.67 -16.30
C SER A 322 2.10 -24.58 -16.88
N LEU A 323 2.64 -23.39 -17.18
CA LEU A 323 1.91 -22.33 -17.89
C LEU A 323 1.49 -22.74 -19.30
N MET A 324 2.37 -23.34 -20.10
CA MET A 324 2.02 -23.72 -21.47
C MET A 324 1.09 -24.96 -21.54
N GLN A 325 1.09 -25.79 -20.50
CA GLN A 325 0.18 -26.93 -20.35
C GLN A 325 -1.23 -26.55 -19.86
N GLY A 326 -1.46 -25.30 -19.45
CA GLY A 326 -2.77 -24.86 -18.95
C GLY A 326 -2.97 -25.01 -17.43
N ASP A 327 -1.99 -25.53 -16.69
CA ASP A 327 -2.11 -25.76 -15.25
C ASP A 327 -1.61 -24.54 -14.46
N VAL A 328 -2.44 -23.50 -14.44
CA VAL A 328 -2.14 -22.22 -13.76
C VAL A 328 -2.02 -22.44 -12.24
N THR A 329 -2.83 -23.30 -11.65
CA THR A 329 -2.78 -23.60 -10.21
C THR A 329 -1.43 -24.20 -9.81
N LYS A 330 -0.92 -25.17 -10.57
CA LYS A 330 0.42 -25.74 -10.34
C LYS A 330 1.52 -24.72 -10.58
N CYS A 331 1.39 -23.88 -11.61
CA CYS A 331 2.31 -22.76 -11.84
C CYS A 331 2.43 -21.89 -10.59
N ILE A 332 1.31 -21.39 -10.03
CA ILE A 332 1.35 -20.52 -8.84
C ILE A 332 1.97 -21.23 -7.62
N LYS A 333 1.68 -22.52 -7.42
CA LYS A 333 2.32 -23.32 -6.35
C LYS A 333 3.84 -23.41 -6.52
N GLN A 334 4.33 -23.59 -7.75
CA GLN A 334 5.75 -23.62 -8.05
C GLN A 334 6.39 -22.23 -7.96
N SER A 335 5.66 -21.18 -8.37
CA SER A 335 6.10 -19.79 -8.23
C SER A 335 6.37 -19.44 -6.77
N ARG A 336 5.60 -19.95 -5.80
CA ARG A 336 5.85 -19.71 -4.36
C ARG A 336 7.27 -20.11 -3.93
N SER A 337 7.78 -21.23 -4.44
CA SER A 337 9.13 -21.72 -4.12
C SER A 337 10.22 -21.01 -4.92
N PHE A 338 9.85 -20.41 -6.05
CA PHE A 338 10.79 -19.68 -6.92
C PHE A 338 10.95 -18.23 -6.46
N ASP A 339 9.84 -17.49 -6.33
CA ASP A 339 9.82 -16.09 -5.95
C ASP A 339 8.46 -15.69 -5.35
N GLU A 340 8.47 -15.17 -4.13
CA GLU A 340 7.25 -14.81 -3.39
C GLU A 340 6.50 -13.63 -4.03
N TRP A 341 7.22 -12.67 -4.62
CA TRP A 341 6.61 -11.54 -5.33
C TRP A 341 5.86 -12.04 -6.56
N LEU A 342 6.47 -12.95 -7.33
CA LEU A 342 5.84 -13.53 -8.52
C LEU A 342 4.56 -14.28 -8.13
N ALA A 343 4.62 -15.12 -7.11
CA ALA A 343 3.46 -15.87 -6.63
C ALA A 343 2.32 -14.96 -6.20
N ALA A 344 2.62 -13.86 -5.50
CA ALA A 344 1.61 -12.91 -5.02
C ALA A 344 0.95 -12.14 -6.16
N HIS A 345 1.73 -11.54 -7.07
CA HIS A 345 1.20 -10.63 -8.08
C HIS A 345 0.61 -11.38 -9.29
N LEU A 346 1.30 -12.41 -9.79
CA LEU A 346 0.76 -13.25 -10.87
C LEU A 346 -0.42 -14.06 -10.36
N GLY A 347 -0.32 -14.60 -9.14
CA GLY A 347 -1.41 -15.35 -8.51
C GLY A 347 -2.66 -14.50 -8.31
N ASP A 348 -2.53 -13.27 -7.78
CA ASP A 348 -3.69 -12.40 -7.58
C ASP A 348 -4.33 -11.97 -8.91
N LEU A 349 -3.51 -11.65 -9.92
CA LEU A 349 -4.00 -11.34 -11.26
C LEU A 349 -4.75 -12.52 -11.88
N CYS A 350 -4.20 -13.73 -11.81
CA CYS A 350 -4.87 -14.94 -12.28
C CYS A 350 -6.16 -15.25 -11.49
N ASN A 351 -6.17 -15.02 -10.19
CA ASN A 351 -7.35 -15.18 -9.35
C ASN A 351 -8.48 -14.23 -9.76
N LYS A 352 -8.16 -12.94 -9.96
CA LYS A 352 -9.14 -11.94 -10.41
C LYS A 352 -9.60 -12.18 -11.85
N ALA A 353 -8.75 -12.75 -12.70
CA ALA A 353 -9.11 -13.21 -14.02
C ALA A 353 -9.91 -14.54 -14.03
N MET A 354 -10.19 -15.14 -12.87
CA MET A 354 -10.88 -16.43 -12.71
C MET A 354 -10.17 -17.59 -13.44
N LEU A 355 -8.83 -17.58 -13.44
CA LEU A 355 -7.99 -18.61 -14.04
C LEU A 355 -7.54 -19.69 -13.03
N LEU A 356 -7.75 -19.45 -11.73
CA LEU A 356 -7.42 -20.39 -10.67
C LEU A 356 -8.66 -21.20 -10.29
N ASP A 357 -8.46 -22.50 -10.09
CA ASP A 357 -9.48 -23.33 -9.46
C ASP A 357 -9.59 -22.97 -7.97
N ASP A 358 -10.77 -23.19 -7.36
CA ASP A 358 -11.00 -23.05 -5.92
C ASP A 358 -10.21 -24.13 -5.15
N VAL A 359 -8.90 -23.95 -5.06
CA VAL A 359 -7.99 -24.88 -4.39
C VAL A 359 -7.68 -24.36 -2.99
N GLU A 360 -8.17 -25.10 -2.02
CA GLU A 360 -7.77 -24.95 -0.63
C GLU A 360 -6.37 -25.54 -0.40
N THR A 361 -5.57 -24.89 0.44
CA THR A 361 -4.31 -25.43 0.94
C THR A 361 -4.57 -26.60 1.90
N GLU A 362 -3.51 -27.30 2.33
CA GLU A 362 -3.61 -28.39 3.33
C GLU A 362 -4.30 -27.94 4.64
N ASN A 363 -4.32 -26.64 4.90
CA ASN A 363 -4.93 -26.02 6.09
C ASN A 363 -6.38 -25.59 5.88
N GLY A 364 -6.98 -25.83 4.71
CA GLY A 364 -8.35 -25.40 4.38
C GLY A 364 -8.49 -23.90 4.10
N THR A 365 -7.38 -23.19 3.85
CA THR A 365 -7.41 -21.77 3.44
C THR A 365 -7.28 -21.65 1.92
N PRO A 366 -7.94 -20.66 1.27
CA PRO A 366 -7.73 -20.39 -0.14
C PRO A 366 -6.24 -20.18 -0.45
N LEU A 367 -5.75 -20.76 -1.55
CA LEU A 367 -4.34 -20.67 -1.95
C LEU A 367 -3.80 -19.22 -1.95
N MET A 368 -4.59 -18.29 -2.49
CA MET A 368 -4.18 -16.90 -2.60
C MET A 368 -4.09 -16.17 -1.27
N ASP A 369 -4.96 -16.49 -0.31
CA ASP A 369 -4.93 -15.87 1.02
C ASP A 369 -3.61 -16.18 1.73
N ASP A 370 -3.15 -17.44 1.65
CA ASP A 370 -1.89 -17.88 2.24
C ASP A 370 -0.67 -17.24 1.56
N ILE A 371 -0.69 -17.11 0.23
CA ILE A 371 0.37 -16.45 -0.55
C ILE A 371 0.47 -14.97 -0.18
N LEU A 372 -0.65 -14.23 -0.14
CA LEU A 372 -0.67 -12.81 0.20
C LEU A 372 -0.23 -12.57 1.66
N ILE A 373 -0.61 -13.45 2.59
CA ILE A 373 -0.16 -13.37 3.99
C ILE A 373 1.35 -13.64 4.11
N THR A 374 1.88 -14.57 3.32
CA THR A 374 3.31 -14.89 3.26
C THR A 374 4.09 -13.68 2.72
N TRP A 375 3.66 -13.13 1.58
CA TRP A 375 4.27 -11.95 0.96
C TRP A 375 4.25 -10.72 1.87
N ALA A 376 3.13 -10.48 2.56
CA ALA A 376 3.05 -9.41 3.56
C ALA A 376 4.05 -9.64 4.72
N GLY A 377 4.36 -10.90 5.05
CA GLY A 377 5.43 -11.25 6.00
C GLY A 377 6.81 -10.85 5.50
N ALA A 378 7.16 -11.22 4.26
CA ALA A 378 8.44 -10.86 3.66
C ALA A 378 8.67 -9.34 3.58
N LEU A 379 7.63 -8.56 3.22
CA LEU A 379 7.70 -7.10 3.21
C LEU A 379 8.03 -6.47 4.57
N LEU A 380 7.63 -7.13 5.68
CA LEU A 380 7.92 -6.66 7.03
C LEU A 380 9.36 -6.97 7.44
N GLU A 381 9.85 -8.16 7.06
CA GLU A 381 11.19 -8.63 7.40
C GLU A 381 12.29 -7.89 6.63
N GLU A 382 12.10 -7.68 5.32
CA GLU A 382 13.16 -7.14 4.47
C GLU A 382 13.32 -5.63 4.59
N GLU A 383 12.22 -4.87 4.51
CA GLU A 383 12.30 -3.42 4.24
C GLU A 383 11.48 -2.55 5.21
N ARG A 384 10.82 -3.16 6.22
CA ARG A 384 9.93 -2.45 7.17
C ARG A 384 8.81 -1.66 6.46
N LEU A 385 8.36 -2.13 5.30
CA LEU A 385 7.29 -1.53 4.51
C LEU A 385 5.91 -1.91 5.06
N TRP A 386 5.67 -1.61 6.33
CA TRP A 386 4.49 -2.07 7.07
C TRP A 386 3.18 -1.57 6.46
N ARG A 387 3.14 -0.35 5.89
CA ARG A 387 1.94 0.19 5.21
C ARG A 387 1.54 -0.65 4.00
N MET A 388 2.52 -1.09 3.21
CA MET A 388 2.27 -1.93 2.04
C MET A 388 1.79 -3.31 2.50
N ALA A 389 2.46 -3.90 3.51
CA ALA A 389 2.04 -5.18 4.09
C ALA A 389 0.58 -5.15 4.59
N LEU A 390 0.15 -4.07 5.26
CA LEU A 390 -1.25 -3.89 5.67
C LEU A 390 -2.22 -3.90 4.48
N SER A 391 -1.82 -3.30 3.36
CA SER A 391 -2.66 -3.22 2.17
C SER A 391 -2.89 -4.60 1.54
N TYR A 392 -1.86 -5.45 1.50
CA TYR A 392 -1.99 -6.84 1.05
C TYR A 392 -2.86 -7.67 2.01
N LEU A 393 -2.69 -7.49 3.32
CA LEU A 393 -3.50 -8.18 4.34
C LEU A 393 -4.96 -7.74 4.32
N ALA A 394 -5.25 -6.49 3.99
CA ALA A 394 -6.62 -5.96 3.93
C ALA A 394 -7.47 -6.59 2.82
N VAL A 395 -6.83 -7.08 1.74
CA VAL A 395 -7.51 -7.80 0.65
C VAL A 395 -8.00 -9.18 1.11
N VAL A 396 -7.32 -9.78 2.10
CA VAL A 396 -7.64 -11.13 2.60
C VAL A 396 -8.77 -11.05 3.64
N PRO A 397 -9.97 -11.62 3.36
CA PRO A 397 -11.14 -11.48 4.23
C PRO A 397 -11.12 -12.46 5.42
N THR A 398 -9.95 -12.72 6.03
CA THR A 398 -9.81 -13.68 7.13
C THR A 398 -9.53 -12.98 8.46
N LEU A 399 -9.99 -13.60 9.55
CA LEU A 399 -9.68 -13.13 10.91
C LEU A 399 -8.17 -13.15 11.18
N SER A 400 -7.46 -14.15 10.63
CA SER A 400 -6.01 -14.28 10.75
C SER A 400 -5.27 -13.07 10.17
N ALA A 401 -5.69 -12.59 8.99
CA ALA A 401 -5.10 -11.39 8.39
C ALA A 401 -5.34 -10.15 9.27
N ARG A 402 -6.55 -9.97 9.80
CA ARG A 402 -6.86 -8.88 10.74
C ARG A 402 -6.05 -8.94 12.03
N THR A 403 -5.87 -10.13 12.61
CA THR A 403 -5.01 -10.30 13.79
C THR A 403 -3.56 -9.94 13.48
N LYS A 404 -3.03 -10.36 12.33
CA LYS A 404 -1.68 -10.00 11.90
C LYS A 404 -1.54 -8.49 11.66
N MET A 405 -2.54 -7.84 11.06
CA MET A 405 -2.56 -6.37 10.93
C MET A 405 -2.48 -5.68 12.30
N ARG A 406 -3.24 -6.17 13.28
CA ARG A 406 -3.22 -5.64 14.65
C ARG A 406 -1.85 -5.81 15.31
N GLU A 407 -1.21 -6.97 15.14
CA GLU A 407 0.14 -7.23 15.64
C GLU A 407 1.17 -6.28 15.01
N ILE A 408 1.10 -6.06 13.69
CA ILE A 408 1.98 -5.13 12.99
C ILE A 408 1.80 -3.70 13.52
N LEU A 409 0.55 -3.22 13.59
CA LEU A 409 0.22 -1.86 14.06
C LEU A 409 0.70 -1.61 15.49
N PHE A 410 0.54 -2.59 16.39
CA PHE A 410 1.02 -2.49 17.77
C PHE A 410 2.53 -2.74 17.92
N GLY A 411 3.15 -3.40 16.95
CA GLY A 411 4.59 -3.61 16.87
C GLY A 411 5.36 -2.38 16.38
N VAL A 412 4.69 -1.38 15.79
CA VAL A 412 5.33 -0.12 15.39
C VAL A 412 5.88 0.58 16.65
N PRO A 413 7.19 0.88 16.71
CA PRO A 413 7.77 1.53 17.89
C PRO A 413 7.29 2.99 17.98
N LEU A 414 6.32 3.23 18.88
CA LEU A 414 5.78 4.55 19.21
C LEU A 414 6.42 5.18 20.46
N GLU A 415 7.21 4.40 21.20
CA GLU A 415 7.85 4.80 22.46
C GLU A 415 9.37 4.96 22.24
N ASN A 416 10.01 5.90 22.94
CA ASN A 416 11.44 6.25 22.88
C ASN A 416 11.91 7.16 21.71
N ILE A 417 11.01 7.89 21.05
CA ILE A 417 11.38 8.92 20.08
C ILE A 417 11.70 10.22 20.85
N GLN A 418 12.91 10.76 20.67
CA GLN A 418 13.37 11.94 21.41
C GLN A 418 12.64 13.23 20.97
N ASP A 419 12.26 13.30 19.69
CA ASP A 419 11.50 14.39 19.13
C ASP A 419 9.99 14.14 19.29
N ALA A 420 9.32 15.04 20.01
CA ALA A 420 7.88 14.95 20.25
C ALA A 420 7.05 15.12 18.97
N ASP A 421 7.51 15.91 18.01
CA ASP A 421 6.78 16.15 16.77
C ASP A 421 6.91 14.95 15.82
N GLU A 422 8.09 14.33 15.77
CA GLU A 422 8.29 13.07 15.05
C GLU A 422 7.44 11.94 15.65
N GLN A 423 7.37 11.87 16.99
CA GLN A 423 6.52 10.90 17.68
C GLN A 423 5.04 11.07 17.29
N LEU A 424 4.54 12.32 17.29
CA LEU A 424 3.16 12.62 16.92
C LEU A 424 2.86 12.28 15.46
N ASN A 425 3.78 12.59 14.54
CA ASN A 425 3.62 12.26 13.12
C ASN A 425 3.51 10.76 12.88
N ARG A 426 4.34 9.95 13.54
CA ARG A 426 4.27 8.48 13.42
C ARG A 426 2.98 7.91 14.01
N VAL A 427 2.50 8.49 15.11
CA VAL A 427 1.22 8.09 15.71
C VAL A 427 0.07 8.40 14.76
N GLU A 428 0.03 9.59 14.18
CA GLU A 428 -0.99 9.95 13.19
C GLU A 428 -0.91 9.10 11.93
N GLU A 429 0.30 8.70 11.52
CA GLU A 429 0.50 7.77 10.41
C GLU A 429 -0.14 6.38 10.68
N VAL A 430 0.07 5.85 11.90
CA VAL A 430 -0.53 4.58 12.36
C VAL A 430 -2.04 4.72 12.48
N LEU A 431 -2.54 5.81 13.08
CA LEU A 431 -3.97 6.06 13.22
C LEU A 431 -4.66 6.26 11.87
N GLY A 432 -4.00 6.93 10.92
CA GLY A 432 -4.47 7.06 9.55
C GLY A 432 -4.62 5.69 8.89
N ALA A 433 -3.61 4.82 9.00
CA ALA A 433 -3.71 3.46 8.48
C ALA A 433 -4.85 2.66 9.13
N CYS A 434 -5.05 2.75 10.44
CA CYS A 434 -6.18 2.09 11.10
C CYS A 434 -7.53 2.58 10.57
N ILE A 435 -7.67 3.89 10.32
CA ILE A 435 -8.91 4.48 9.78
C ILE A 435 -9.15 3.99 8.35
N ASP A 436 -8.12 3.98 7.51
CA ASP A 436 -8.20 3.54 6.11
C ASP A 436 -8.73 2.09 6.00
N TYR A 437 -8.40 1.23 6.98
CA TYR A 437 -8.83 -0.17 7.03
C TYR A 437 -10.01 -0.45 7.97
N GLY A 438 -10.65 0.58 8.55
CA GLY A 438 -11.82 0.41 9.42
C GLY A 438 -11.53 -0.30 10.75
N MET A 439 -10.33 -0.13 11.30
CA MET A 439 -9.86 -0.71 12.57
C MET A 439 -10.15 0.24 13.77
N ASP A 440 -11.43 0.54 13.99
CA ASP A 440 -11.89 1.51 15.00
C ASP A 440 -11.49 1.14 16.44
N ASP A 441 -11.48 -0.14 16.77
CA ASP A 441 -11.14 -0.61 18.12
C ASP A 441 -9.65 -0.41 18.40
N GLU A 442 -8.79 -0.64 17.41
CA GLU A 442 -7.36 -0.39 17.49
C GLU A 442 -7.06 1.11 17.59
N VAL A 443 -7.78 1.97 16.86
CA VAL A 443 -7.70 3.44 17.02
C VAL A 443 -7.96 3.83 18.48
N ARG A 444 -9.01 3.29 19.09
CA ARG A 444 -9.34 3.59 20.50
C ARG A 444 -8.21 3.18 21.44
N ILE A 445 -7.67 1.97 21.27
CA ILE A 445 -6.59 1.45 22.13
C ILE A 445 -5.33 2.31 22.01
N VAL A 446 -4.92 2.66 20.79
CA VAL A 446 -3.72 3.49 20.55
C VAL A 446 -3.92 4.89 21.15
N CYS A 447 -5.08 5.52 20.91
CA CYS A 447 -5.39 6.83 21.45
C CYS A 447 -5.44 6.84 22.99
N GLN A 448 -6.01 5.82 23.64
CA GLN A 448 -6.03 5.70 25.11
C GLN A 448 -4.63 5.62 25.71
N ARG A 449 -3.77 4.76 25.14
CA ARG A 449 -2.39 4.60 25.60
C ARG A 449 -1.59 5.89 25.43
N LEU A 450 -1.70 6.53 24.26
CA LEU A 450 -1.00 7.77 23.97
C LEU A 450 -1.47 8.92 24.86
N ALA A 451 -2.79 9.05 25.05
CA ALA A 451 -3.35 10.07 25.94
C ALA A 451 -2.83 9.93 27.38
N LYS A 452 -2.65 8.70 27.87
CA LYS A 452 -2.09 8.44 29.19
C LYS A 452 -0.63 8.90 29.27
N THR A 453 0.19 8.49 28.30
CA THR A 453 1.60 8.91 28.24
C THR A 453 1.76 10.43 28.14
N LEU A 454 0.91 11.10 27.37
CA LEU A 454 0.93 12.56 27.24
C LEU A 454 0.45 13.27 28.50
N ALA A 455 -0.53 12.70 29.22
CA ALA A 455 -0.97 13.20 30.52
C ALA A 455 0.14 13.09 31.57
N ASP A 456 0.89 11.98 31.58
CA ASP A 456 2.06 11.81 32.46
C ASP A 456 3.19 12.82 32.15
N GLN A 457 3.25 13.33 30.91
CA GLN A 457 4.17 14.38 30.48
C GLN A 457 3.64 15.82 30.69
N SER A 458 2.51 16.00 31.38
CA SER A 458 1.81 17.28 31.56
C SER A 458 1.41 17.98 30.25
N LYS A 459 1.29 17.25 29.13
CA LYS A 459 0.80 17.76 27.83
C LYS A 459 -0.71 17.57 27.73
N TYR A 460 -1.45 18.24 28.61
CA TYR A 460 -2.87 17.99 28.82
C TYR A 460 -3.76 18.25 27.60
N GLY A 461 -3.52 19.33 26.84
CA GLY A 461 -4.32 19.64 25.67
C GLY A 461 -4.33 18.55 24.59
N LEU A 462 -3.16 17.98 24.30
CA LEU A 462 -3.03 16.84 23.39
C LEU A 462 -3.64 15.57 24.00
N ALA A 463 -3.37 15.31 25.28
CA ALA A 463 -3.93 14.15 25.98
C ALA A 463 -5.47 14.15 25.95
N ILE A 464 -6.11 15.30 26.15
CA ILE A 464 -7.56 15.47 26.05
C ILE A 464 -8.05 15.23 24.62
N ALA A 465 -7.36 15.76 23.61
CA ALA A 465 -7.73 15.57 22.20
C ALA A 465 -7.72 14.07 21.82
N TYR A 466 -6.68 13.34 22.19
CA TYR A 466 -6.61 11.89 21.95
C TYR A 466 -7.61 11.09 22.80
N SER A 467 -7.88 11.51 24.05
CA SER A 467 -8.92 10.88 24.89
C SER A 467 -10.32 11.07 24.27
N ALA A 468 -10.58 12.25 23.70
CA ALA A 468 -11.83 12.54 22.98
C ALA A 468 -11.96 11.67 21.72
N ARG A 469 -10.87 11.51 20.94
CA ARG A 469 -10.81 10.61 19.78
C ARG A 469 -11.04 9.14 20.17
N ALA A 470 -10.52 8.71 21.32
CA ALA A 470 -10.76 7.38 21.89
C ALA A 470 -12.18 7.16 22.45
N ARG A 471 -12.97 8.24 22.60
CA ARG A 471 -14.26 8.25 23.32
C ARG A 471 -14.14 7.83 24.79
N ASP A 472 -13.00 8.16 25.43
CA ASP A 472 -12.74 7.84 26.83
C ASP A 472 -13.07 9.03 27.75
N THR A 473 -14.31 9.08 28.24
CA THR A 473 -14.77 10.15 29.13
C THR A 473 -14.14 10.10 30.52
N ARG A 474 -13.69 8.92 30.95
CA ARG A 474 -13.07 8.74 32.28
C ARG A 474 -11.66 9.31 32.27
N GLN A 475 -10.93 9.09 31.18
CA GLN A 475 -9.59 9.64 31.00
C GLN A 475 -9.61 11.18 30.94
N VAL A 476 -10.57 11.78 30.23
CA VAL A 476 -10.74 13.25 30.22
C VAL A 476 -10.95 13.80 31.64
N ARG A 477 -11.80 13.15 32.45
CA ARG A 477 -12.00 13.55 33.85
C ARG A 477 -10.73 13.40 34.69
N SER A 478 -10.03 12.27 34.56
CA SER A 478 -8.77 12.04 35.26
C SER A 478 -7.71 13.09 34.92
N ILE A 479 -7.64 13.52 33.65
CA ILE A 479 -6.74 14.59 33.21
C ILE A 479 -7.16 15.94 33.82
N ALA A 480 -8.46 16.25 33.83
CA ALA A 480 -9.00 17.45 34.46
C ALA A 480 -8.62 17.51 35.96
N ASP A 481 -8.80 16.41 36.69
CA ASP A 481 -8.42 16.31 38.10
C ASP A 481 -6.90 16.46 38.30
N GLN A 482 -6.09 15.91 37.39
CA GLN A 482 -4.63 16.08 37.41
C GLN A 482 -4.21 17.54 37.20
N MET A 483 -4.92 18.30 36.34
CA MET A 483 -4.69 19.74 36.19
C MET A 483 -4.99 20.52 37.48
N LEU A 484 -5.98 20.08 38.29
CA LEU A 484 -6.22 20.66 39.62
C LEU A 484 -5.11 20.31 40.62
N HIS A 485 -4.54 19.11 40.53
CA HIS A 485 -3.36 18.77 41.33
C HIS A 485 -2.16 19.67 40.98
N ASP A 486 -1.90 19.92 39.70
CA ASP A 486 -0.84 20.84 39.27
C ASP A 486 -1.08 22.27 39.76
N TYR A 487 -2.34 22.73 39.82
CA TYR A 487 -2.68 24.02 40.43
C TYR A 487 -2.27 24.09 41.91
N VAL A 488 -2.52 23.02 42.67
CA VAL A 488 -2.17 22.97 44.09
C VAL A 488 -0.66 22.91 44.32
N GLU A 489 0.07 22.13 43.52
CA GLU A 489 1.51 21.92 43.69
C GLU A 489 2.33 23.07 43.11
N GLN A 490 2.01 23.55 41.90
CA GLN A 490 2.85 24.50 41.16
C GLN A 490 2.26 25.92 41.14
N GLY A 491 1.01 26.09 41.55
CA GLY A 491 0.33 27.38 41.67
C GLY A 491 -0.35 27.87 40.39
N PRO A 492 -0.94 29.09 40.43
CA PRO A 492 -1.82 29.61 39.37
C PRO A 492 -1.14 29.75 38.00
N ALA A 493 0.13 30.17 37.96
CA ALA A 493 0.83 30.43 36.71
C ALA A 493 1.13 29.16 35.89
N SER A 494 1.32 28.01 36.54
CA SER A 494 1.50 26.74 35.84
C SER A 494 0.16 26.21 35.31
N PHE A 495 -0.89 26.32 36.14
CA PHE A 495 -2.25 25.96 35.76
C PHE A 495 -2.74 26.71 34.51
N ILE A 496 -2.54 28.04 34.45
CA ILE A 496 -2.92 28.87 33.30
C ILE A 496 -2.26 28.35 32.01
N LYS A 497 -0.96 28.04 32.06
CA LYS A 497 -0.22 27.47 30.92
C LYS A 497 -0.77 26.11 30.51
N SER A 498 -1.12 25.26 31.48
CA SER A 498 -1.72 23.95 31.22
C SER A 498 -3.08 24.07 30.53
N VAL A 499 -3.94 25.00 30.98
CA VAL A 499 -5.26 25.27 30.36
C VAL A 499 -5.11 25.85 28.95
N ASP A 500 -4.11 26.71 28.71
CA ASP A 500 -3.83 27.28 27.38
C ASP A 500 -3.48 26.24 26.33
N THR A 501 -3.01 25.05 26.73
CA THR A 501 -2.74 23.97 25.78
C THR A 501 -4.01 23.31 25.22
N ILE A 502 -5.18 23.53 25.84
CA ILE A 502 -6.43 22.90 25.43
C ILE A 502 -6.90 23.47 24.07
N PRO A 503 -7.15 22.62 23.07
CA PRO A 503 -7.59 23.07 21.74
C PRO A 503 -8.92 23.83 21.79
N ARG A 504 -8.94 25.04 21.21
CA ARG A 504 -10.15 25.88 21.14
C ARG A 504 -11.33 25.21 20.44
N THR A 505 -11.08 24.30 19.50
CA THR A 505 -12.14 23.51 18.84
C THR A 505 -12.94 22.69 19.84
N LEU A 506 -12.27 22.08 20.83
CA LEU A 506 -12.94 21.31 21.89
C LEU A 506 -13.71 22.24 22.84
N LEU A 507 -13.19 23.44 23.09
CA LEU A 507 -13.86 24.46 23.89
C LEU A 507 -15.13 24.97 23.20
N ASN A 508 -15.07 25.24 21.90
CA ASN A 508 -16.24 25.67 21.12
C ASN A 508 -17.33 24.58 21.07
N ILE A 509 -16.95 23.30 21.02
CA ILE A 509 -17.90 22.17 21.12
C ILE A 509 -18.54 22.13 22.51
N ALA A 510 -17.77 22.36 23.57
CA ALA A 510 -18.29 22.43 24.93
C ALA A 510 -19.22 23.65 25.15
N GLU A 511 -18.91 24.79 24.55
CA GLU A 511 -19.75 26.01 24.61
C GLU A 511 -21.04 25.89 23.80
N SER A 512 -20.97 25.30 22.60
CA SER A 512 -22.13 25.09 21.73
C SER A 512 -23.07 24.00 22.24
N THR A 513 -22.58 23.00 22.99
CA THR A 513 -23.43 22.00 23.65
C THR A 513 -24.06 22.49 24.96
N ALA A 514 -23.52 23.57 25.56
CA ALA A 514 -24.11 24.23 26.73
C ALA A 514 -25.27 25.19 26.38
N THR A 515 -25.40 25.57 25.11
CA THR A 515 -26.51 26.37 24.59
C THR A 515 -27.39 25.47 23.73
N ASP A 516 -28.68 25.36 24.04
CA ASP A 516 -29.62 24.39 23.45
C ASP A 516 -30.00 24.73 21.99
N ALA A 517 -29.01 25.01 21.13
CA ALA A 517 -29.17 25.40 19.74
C ALA A 517 -28.54 24.33 18.82
N GLY A 518 -29.40 23.63 18.09
CA GLY A 518 -29.08 22.47 17.27
C GLY A 518 -27.91 22.66 16.29
N LEU A 519 -27.10 21.60 16.21
CA LEU A 519 -25.98 21.46 15.27
C LEU A 519 -26.51 21.37 13.83
N THR A 520 -26.41 22.45 13.05
CA THR A 520 -26.41 22.33 11.58
C THR A 520 -25.03 21.86 11.15
N ALA A 521 -24.96 20.59 10.78
CA ALA A 521 -23.81 19.96 10.14
C ALA A 521 -23.43 20.71 8.86
N ASN A 522 -22.28 21.36 8.89
CA ASN A 522 -21.47 21.68 7.73
C ASN A 522 -20.06 21.98 8.27
N ASN A 523 -19.14 21.02 8.16
CA ASN A 523 -17.78 21.32 7.75
C ASN A 523 -17.03 20.03 7.40
N SER A 524 -16.44 20.10 6.22
CA SER A 524 -15.63 19.15 5.50
C SER A 524 -14.37 18.73 6.25
N GLU A 525 -13.99 17.46 6.03
CA GLU A 525 -12.62 16.98 5.82
C GLU A 525 -11.50 17.85 6.42
N LEU A 526 -11.07 17.52 7.63
CA LEU A 526 -9.74 17.89 8.13
C LEU A 526 -9.15 16.68 8.85
N THR A 527 -8.13 16.08 8.27
CA THR A 527 -7.30 14.99 8.82
C THR A 527 -6.31 15.52 9.85
N THR A 528 -6.81 16.12 10.94
CA THR A 528 -5.98 16.54 12.07
C THR A 528 -6.49 15.90 13.36
N PRO A 529 -5.64 15.69 14.39
CA PRO A 529 -6.05 15.16 15.70
C PRO A 529 -7.23 15.91 16.36
N PHE A 530 -7.60 17.09 15.84
CA PHE A 530 -8.64 17.96 16.37
C PHE A 530 -9.98 17.87 15.62
N ALA A 531 -10.06 17.12 14.52
CA ALA A 531 -11.31 16.91 13.80
C ALA A 531 -12.11 15.76 14.44
N THR A 532 -12.94 16.11 15.40
CA THR A 532 -13.86 15.17 16.05
C THR A 532 -15.28 15.45 15.58
N VAL A 533 -16.02 14.38 15.23
CA VAL A 533 -17.41 14.47 14.78
C VAL A 533 -18.28 15.01 15.93
N PRO A 534 -19.02 16.12 15.76
CA PRO A 534 -19.73 16.79 16.87
C PRO A 534 -20.82 15.94 17.57
N SER A 535 -21.32 14.89 16.90
CA SER A 535 -22.50 14.12 17.30
C SER A 535 -22.30 13.13 18.47
N ILE A 536 -21.09 12.94 18.99
CA ILE A 536 -20.78 11.85 19.95
C ILE A 536 -20.59 12.35 21.39
N PHE A 537 -20.56 13.66 21.61
CA PHE A 537 -20.17 14.23 22.90
C PHE A 537 -21.36 14.73 23.71
N SER A 538 -21.47 14.23 24.94
CA SER A 538 -22.42 14.75 25.92
C SER A 538 -21.80 15.90 26.71
N THR A 539 -22.63 16.86 27.14
CA THR A 539 -22.25 17.94 28.06
C THR A 539 -21.47 17.43 29.28
N THR A 540 -21.77 16.22 29.76
CA THR A 540 -21.11 15.59 30.92
C THR A 540 -19.63 15.25 30.69
N THR A 541 -19.19 15.09 29.44
CA THR A 541 -17.79 14.72 29.13
C THR A 541 -16.87 15.92 29.20
N PHE A 542 -17.33 17.08 28.75
CA PHE A 542 -16.53 18.31 28.64
C PHE A 542 -16.85 19.36 29.71
N ALA A 543 -17.93 19.20 30.49
CA ALA A 543 -18.22 20.05 31.63
C ALA A 543 -16.99 20.26 32.55
N PRO A 544 -16.22 19.22 32.95
CA PRO A 544 -15.04 19.44 33.77
C PRO A 544 -14.03 20.41 33.15
N LEU A 545 -13.84 20.38 31.82
CA LEU A 545 -12.92 21.30 31.13
C LEU A 545 -13.42 22.74 31.09
N MET A 546 -14.74 22.94 30.99
CA MET A 546 -15.33 24.28 31.03
C MET A 546 -15.09 24.98 32.36
N PHE A 547 -15.07 24.23 33.46
CA PHE A 547 -14.66 24.76 34.76
C PHE A 547 -13.21 25.29 34.70
N HIS A 548 -12.28 24.52 34.16
CA HIS A 548 -10.87 24.94 34.05
C HIS A 548 -10.67 26.21 33.22
N VAL A 549 -11.37 26.35 32.10
CA VAL A 549 -11.29 27.55 31.25
C VAL A 549 -11.83 28.77 31.95
N LYS A 550 -13.04 28.70 32.52
CA LYS A 550 -13.62 29.81 33.27
C LYS A 550 -12.80 30.17 34.52
N TYR A 551 -12.22 29.17 35.20
CA TYR A 551 -11.36 29.42 36.35
C TYR A 551 -10.04 30.09 35.93
N LYS A 552 -9.49 29.74 34.77
CA LYS A 552 -8.36 30.46 34.17
C LYS A 552 -8.72 31.93 33.88
N GLU A 553 -9.86 32.19 33.24
CA GLU A 553 -10.34 33.56 32.99
C GLU A 553 -10.47 34.37 34.28
N PHE A 554 -10.98 33.75 35.35
CA PHE A 554 -11.02 34.36 36.68
C PHE A 554 -9.62 34.71 37.19
N LEU A 555 -8.66 33.78 37.13
CA LEU A 555 -7.30 33.99 37.62
C LEU A 555 -6.57 35.11 36.83
N GLU A 556 -6.76 35.19 35.52
CA GLU A 556 -6.21 36.25 34.66
C GLU A 556 -6.84 37.63 34.98
N ALA A 557 -8.17 37.68 35.15
CA ALA A 557 -8.86 38.91 35.54
C ALA A 557 -8.53 39.35 36.98
N PHE A 558 -8.20 38.41 37.86
CA PHE A 558 -7.85 38.68 39.26
C PHE A 558 -6.44 39.27 39.43
N GLU A 559 -5.52 39.06 38.47
CA GLU A 559 -4.15 39.56 38.52
C GLU A 559 -4.08 41.10 38.52
N ASN A 560 -4.98 41.75 37.77
CA ASN A 560 -5.04 43.21 37.64
C ASN A 560 -6.23 43.80 38.41
N LYS A 561 -5.97 44.81 39.25
CA LYS A 561 -7.03 45.47 40.03
C LYS A 561 -8.11 46.14 39.19
N SER A 562 -7.77 46.60 37.99
CA SER A 562 -8.74 47.23 37.08
C SER A 562 -9.81 46.27 36.55
N THR A 563 -9.54 44.96 36.60
CA THR A 563 -10.43 43.90 36.09
C THR A 563 -11.10 43.09 37.21
N TRP A 564 -11.01 43.56 38.47
CA TRP A 564 -11.61 42.86 39.61
C TRP A 564 -13.14 42.78 39.56
N ALA A 565 -13.80 43.75 38.93
CA ALA A 565 -15.24 43.68 38.69
C ALA A 565 -15.61 42.51 37.77
N ASP A 566 -14.85 42.32 36.69
CA ASP A 566 -15.04 41.20 35.76
C ASP A 566 -14.70 39.86 36.43
N ALA A 567 -13.61 39.82 37.22
CA ALA A 567 -13.23 38.64 38.00
C ALA A 567 -14.34 38.22 38.98
N ALA A 568 -14.96 39.17 39.67
CA ALA A 568 -16.08 38.90 40.59
C ALA A 568 -17.29 38.31 39.86
N GLN A 569 -17.62 38.82 38.67
CA GLN A 569 -18.71 38.28 37.84
C GLN A 569 -18.41 36.84 37.37
N THR A 570 -17.20 36.58 36.88
CA THR A 570 -16.78 35.24 36.46
C THR A 570 -16.77 34.25 37.62
N LEU A 571 -16.30 34.66 38.81
CA LEU A 571 -16.32 33.83 40.01
C LEU A 571 -17.75 33.49 40.46
N MET A 572 -18.68 34.46 40.42
CA MET A 572 -20.10 34.18 40.70
C MET A 572 -20.70 33.20 39.69
N SER A 573 -20.38 33.36 38.41
CA SER A 573 -20.77 32.42 37.35
C SER A 573 -20.25 31.01 37.61
N LEU A 574 -19.01 30.87 38.08
CA LEU A 574 -18.44 29.58 38.47
C LEU A 574 -19.16 28.97 39.67
N LEU A 575 -19.38 29.74 40.74
CA LEU A 575 -19.96 29.25 42.00
C LEU A 575 -21.44 28.84 41.89
N THR A 576 -22.16 29.39 40.92
CA THR A 576 -23.57 29.10 40.66
C THR A 576 -23.79 28.10 39.52
N SER A 577 -22.72 27.71 38.82
CA SER A 577 -22.76 26.78 37.69
C SER A 577 -22.66 25.32 38.14
N ASP A 578 -23.46 24.45 37.54
CA ASP A 578 -23.43 22.99 37.76
C ASP A 578 -22.15 22.32 37.22
N VAL A 579 -21.31 23.09 36.53
CA VAL A 579 -20.06 22.64 35.89
C VAL A 579 -18.90 22.57 36.90
N THR A 580 -19.00 23.27 38.02
CA THR A 580 -17.93 23.37 39.02
C THR A 580 -17.88 22.15 39.93
N PRO A 581 -16.71 21.50 40.10
CA PRO A 581 -16.57 20.38 41.04
C PRO A 581 -16.91 20.79 42.48
N GLU A 582 -17.77 20.02 43.15
CA GLU A 582 -18.21 20.35 44.51
C GLU A 582 -17.05 20.38 45.51
N SER A 583 -16.06 19.51 45.32
CA SER A 583 -14.83 19.45 46.14
C SER A 583 -13.92 20.68 45.99
N PHE A 584 -14.10 21.48 44.93
CA PHE A 584 -13.30 22.68 44.65
C PHE A 584 -13.99 23.99 45.09
N LEU A 585 -15.28 23.94 45.44
CA LEU A 585 -16.05 25.13 45.88
C LEU A 585 -15.42 25.85 47.08
N SER A 586 -14.82 25.10 48.02
CA SER A 586 -14.12 25.69 49.16
C SER A 586 -12.91 26.55 48.74
N VAL A 587 -12.22 26.17 47.66
CA VAL A 587 -11.06 26.91 47.14
C VAL A 587 -11.53 28.21 46.51
N LEU A 588 -12.56 28.17 45.67
CA LEU A 588 -13.16 29.37 45.06
C LEU A 588 -13.67 30.37 46.11
N LEU A 589 -14.30 29.88 47.18
CA LEU A 589 -14.78 30.72 48.28
C LEU A 589 -13.63 31.40 49.03
N VAL A 590 -12.49 30.73 49.17
CA VAL A 590 -11.28 31.32 49.74
C VAL A 590 -10.63 32.30 48.76
N ASP A 591 -10.63 32.02 47.47
CA ASP A 591 -10.14 32.93 46.42
C ASP A 591 -11.02 34.18 46.28
N ALA A 592 -12.29 34.11 46.71
CA ALA A 592 -13.18 35.26 46.79
C ALA A 592 -12.86 36.21 47.95
N LEU A 593 -12.13 35.76 48.99
CA LEU A 593 -11.84 36.56 50.19
C LEU A 593 -11.23 37.94 49.88
N PRO A 594 -10.22 38.08 49.00
CA PRO A 594 -9.64 39.39 48.72
C PRO A 594 -10.63 40.37 48.06
N LEU A 595 -11.59 39.86 47.27
CA LEU A 595 -12.65 40.65 46.64
C LEU A 595 -13.72 41.08 47.67
N ILE A 596 -14.01 40.21 48.65
CA ILE A 596 -14.98 40.45 49.72
C ILE A 596 -14.39 41.39 50.79
N GLU A 597 -13.15 41.19 51.20
CA GLU A 597 -12.54 41.96 52.27
C GLU A 597 -12.28 43.41 51.84
N GLY A 598 -11.91 43.61 50.56
CA GLY A 598 -11.55 44.89 49.95
C GLY A 598 -10.34 45.51 50.67
N MET A 599 -9.22 45.76 49.97
CA MET A 599 -8.01 46.21 50.67
C MET A 599 -8.27 47.51 51.47
N HIS A 600 -8.27 47.34 52.78
CA HIS A 600 -8.64 48.31 53.81
C HIS A 600 -7.61 49.44 53.88
N LYS A 601 -7.62 50.43 52.96
CA LYS A 601 -6.68 51.56 53.07
C LYS A 601 -7.21 52.98 52.95
N THR A 602 -8.45 53.24 52.52
CA THR A 602 -9.01 54.61 52.59
C THR A 602 -10.53 54.60 52.69
N TYR A 603 -11.06 55.45 53.57
CA TYR A 603 -12.46 55.50 54.03
C TYR A 603 -13.48 56.02 52.99
N THR A 604 -13.07 56.23 51.73
CA THR A 604 -13.84 57.01 50.76
C THR A 604 -14.01 56.38 49.38
N ASP A 605 -13.36 55.24 49.09
CA ASP A 605 -13.63 54.44 47.88
C ASP A 605 -13.62 52.96 48.27
N HIS A 606 -14.80 52.42 48.54
CA HIS A 606 -15.00 50.98 48.68
C HIS A 606 -15.68 50.50 47.41
N GLU A 607 -14.88 50.04 46.44
CA GLU A 607 -15.43 49.33 45.28
C GLU A 607 -16.10 48.04 45.78
N LEU A 608 -17.43 47.97 45.63
CA LEU A 608 -18.23 46.79 45.96
C LEU A 608 -18.44 46.00 44.67
N TYR A 609 -17.87 44.79 44.60
CA TYR A 609 -17.93 43.95 43.41
C TYR A 609 -19.10 42.95 43.37
N PHE A 610 -19.75 42.66 44.51
CA PHE A 610 -20.90 41.74 44.57
C PHE A 610 -22.17 42.45 45.03
N SER A 611 -23.33 42.07 44.48
CA SER A 611 -24.63 42.56 44.92
C SER A 611 -25.12 41.88 46.20
N VAL A 612 -26.23 42.38 46.77
CA VAL A 612 -26.92 41.71 47.90
C VAL A 612 -27.34 40.29 47.51
N ALA A 613 -27.86 40.11 46.28
CA ALA A 613 -28.26 38.80 45.77
C ALA A 613 -27.07 37.85 45.65
N ASP A 614 -25.96 38.32 45.07
CA ASP A 614 -24.73 37.54 44.92
C ASP A 614 -24.17 37.11 46.28
N THR A 615 -24.20 38.01 47.27
CA THR A 615 -23.75 37.73 48.64
C THR A 615 -24.60 36.66 49.32
N HIS A 616 -25.92 36.65 49.06
CA HIS A 616 -26.80 35.58 49.54
C HIS A 616 -26.50 34.23 48.86
N GLU A 617 -26.19 34.21 47.56
CA GLU A 617 -25.77 32.98 46.87
C GLU A 617 -24.42 32.48 47.38
N LEU A 618 -23.43 33.35 47.60
CA LEU A 618 -22.16 32.97 48.24
C LEU A 618 -22.36 32.34 49.62
N LEU A 619 -23.26 32.89 50.44
CA LEU A 619 -23.63 32.30 51.73
C LEU A 619 -24.30 30.93 51.58
N ARG A 620 -25.15 30.73 50.56
CA ARG A 620 -25.72 29.41 50.28
C ARG A 620 -24.65 28.40 49.87
N VAL A 621 -23.66 28.80 49.06
CA VAL A 621 -22.56 27.92 48.68
C VAL A 621 -21.67 27.58 49.88
N VAL A 622 -21.41 28.53 50.79
CA VAL A 622 -20.72 28.26 52.07
C VAL A 622 -21.48 27.23 52.91
N GLU A 623 -22.81 27.36 53.04
CA GLU A 623 -23.62 26.38 53.76
C GLU A 623 -23.66 25.03 53.03
N LYS A 624 -23.68 25.01 51.69
CA LYS A 624 -23.58 23.78 50.89
C LYS A 624 -22.27 23.05 51.20
N VAL A 625 -21.13 23.73 51.12
CA VAL A 625 -19.80 23.15 51.42
C VAL A 625 -19.73 22.60 52.85
N ASN A 626 -20.30 23.32 53.83
CA ASN A 626 -20.34 22.87 55.22
C ASN A 626 -21.31 21.69 55.46
N SER A 627 -22.35 21.56 54.62
CA SER A 627 -23.34 20.47 54.70
C SER A 627 -22.85 19.16 54.09
N ILE A 628 -21.88 19.23 53.16
CA ILE A 628 -21.20 18.06 52.59
C ILE A 628 -20.26 17.53 53.69
N ALA A 629 -20.79 16.69 54.58
CA ALA A 629 -20.07 16.18 55.75
C ALA A 629 -19.62 14.71 55.57
N GLU A 630 -18.33 14.50 55.86
CA GLU A 630 -17.55 13.26 56.02
C GLU A 630 -17.55 12.19 54.91
N PRO A 631 -16.37 11.66 54.51
CA PRO A 631 -16.30 10.54 53.57
C PRO A 631 -16.98 9.31 54.19
N ARG A 632 -17.89 8.68 53.44
CA ARG A 632 -18.56 7.44 53.88
C ARG A 632 -17.60 6.25 53.94
N GLU A 633 -16.48 6.29 53.21
CA GLU A 633 -15.42 5.28 53.20
C GLU A 633 -14.02 5.89 52.99
N PRO A 634 -12.93 5.28 53.51
CA PRO A 634 -11.58 5.87 53.48
C PRO A 634 -10.86 5.87 52.12
N ASP A 635 -11.40 5.24 51.08
CA ASP A 635 -10.77 5.16 49.73
C ASP A 635 -11.29 6.21 48.72
N ASP A 636 -12.51 6.75 48.90
CA ASP A 636 -13.07 7.79 48.02
C ASP A 636 -12.74 9.20 48.54
N ASN A 637 -11.46 9.57 48.47
CA ASN A 637 -10.94 10.79 49.09
C ASN A 637 -11.25 12.09 48.29
N TYR A 638 -11.84 12.00 47.09
CA TYR A 638 -11.97 13.11 46.12
C TYR A 638 -13.31 13.88 46.20
N ASP A 639 -14.33 13.32 46.85
CA ASP A 639 -15.72 13.82 46.80
C ASP A 639 -16.12 14.70 47.99
N TYR A 640 -15.19 15.04 48.88
CA TYR A 640 -15.48 15.91 50.03
C TYR A 640 -15.28 17.39 49.70
N GLY A 641 -16.24 18.22 50.10
CA GLY A 641 -16.35 19.66 49.76
C GLY A 641 -15.16 20.55 50.14
N VAL A 642 -14.21 20.04 50.94
CA VAL A 642 -13.03 20.80 51.43
C VAL A 642 -11.71 20.14 51.01
N TYR A 643 -11.74 19.03 50.25
CA TYR A 643 -10.55 18.24 49.90
C TYR A 643 -9.44 19.08 49.25
N TRP A 644 -9.77 19.85 48.21
CA TRP A 644 -8.79 20.65 47.48
C TRP A 644 -8.22 21.79 48.33
N LEU A 645 -9.01 22.33 49.27
CA LEU A 645 -8.53 23.34 50.22
C LEU A 645 -7.53 22.74 51.21
N GLU A 646 -7.74 21.51 51.69
CA GLU A 646 -6.78 20.81 52.54
C GLU A 646 -5.45 20.58 51.81
N GLN A 647 -5.49 20.14 50.54
CA GLN A 647 -4.27 19.94 49.74
C GLN A 647 -3.53 21.27 49.50
N LEU A 648 -4.25 22.35 49.20
CA LEU A 648 -3.68 23.68 49.02
C LEU A 648 -3.04 24.22 50.32
N LEU A 649 -3.67 24.01 51.47
CA LEU A 649 -3.10 24.38 52.77
C LEU A 649 -1.88 23.53 53.13
N GLN A 650 -1.90 22.23 52.82
CA GLN A 650 -0.76 21.34 53.01
C GLN A 650 0.45 21.77 52.17
N HIS A 651 0.23 22.20 50.93
CA HIS A 651 1.32 22.63 50.05
C HIS A 651 1.84 24.04 50.39
N ARG A 652 0.98 24.94 50.91
CA ARG A 652 1.38 26.27 51.40
C ARG A 652 2.03 26.26 52.79
N SER A 653 1.88 25.18 53.55
CA SER A 653 2.52 25.03 54.87
C SER A 653 4.01 24.75 54.72
N LYS A 654 4.84 25.51 55.45
CA LYS A 654 6.30 25.32 55.45
C LYS A 654 6.76 24.12 56.31
N ASP A 655 5.85 23.53 57.08
CA ASP A 655 6.13 22.43 58.01
C ASP A 655 5.92 21.04 57.38
N LYS A 656 6.61 20.01 57.92
CA LYS A 656 6.45 18.60 57.53
C LYS A 656 4.97 18.19 57.48
N LYS A 657 4.62 17.31 56.51
CA LYS A 657 3.29 16.72 56.29
C LYS A 657 2.40 16.76 57.54
N LEU A 658 1.43 17.68 57.54
CA LEU A 658 0.49 17.85 58.64
C LEU A 658 -0.45 16.65 58.68
N SER A 659 -0.97 16.34 59.87
CA SER A 659 -2.00 15.31 60.01
C SER A 659 -3.28 15.75 59.28
N ALA A 660 -3.99 14.81 58.66
CA ALA A 660 -5.28 15.07 58.00
C ALA A 660 -6.28 15.77 58.93
N ALA A 661 -6.30 15.42 60.22
CA ALA A 661 -7.16 16.06 61.21
C ALA A 661 -6.82 17.56 61.42
N THR A 662 -5.53 17.90 61.37
CA THR A 662 -5.06 19.28 61.53
C THR A 662 -5.34 20.11 60.28
N LEU A 663 -5.12 19.56 59.09
CA LEU A 663 -5.47 20.21 57.82
C LEU A 663 -6.97 20.51 57.75
N ARG A 664 -7.80 19.55 58.15
CA ARG A 664 -9.25 19.70 58.19
C ARG A 664 -9.69 20.81 59.13
N GLN A 665 -9.08 20.90 60.32
CA GLN A 665 -9.34 21.98 61.26
C GLN A 665 -8.97 23.34 60.65
N MET A 666 -7.78 23.46 60.04
CA MET A 666 -7.34 24.70 59.41
C MET A 666 -8.24 25.12 58.24
N ALA A 667 -8.71 24.15 57.46
CA ALA A 667 -9.63 24.40 56.36
C ALA A 667 -11.00 24.88 56.86
N GLN A 668 -11.51 24.28 57.95
CA GLN A 668 -12.73 24.75 58.63
C GLN A 668 -12.58 26.17 59.19
N GLU A 669 -11.43 26.50 59.80
CA GLU A 669 -11.13 27.85 60.28
C GLU A 669 -11.14 28.86 59.13
N ARG A 670 -10.54 28.52 57.97
CA ARG A 670 -10.58 29.35 56.76
C ARG A 670 -12.01 29.58 56.26
N MET A 671 -12.84 28.54 56.25
CA MET A 671 -14.24 28.66 55.86
C MET A 671 -15.06 29.52 56.83
N GLN A 672 -14.74 29.49 58.13
CA GLN A 672 -15.34 30.41 59.11
C GLN A 672 -14.94 31.86 58.85
N LEU A 673 -13.70 32.12 58.41
CA LEU A 673 -13.27 33.46 57.99
C LEU A 673 -14.04 33.96 56.77
N VAL A 674 -14.27 33.11 55.76
CA VAL A 674 -15.12 33.44 54.60
C VAL A 674 -16.52 33.83 55.06
N ARG A 675 -17.12 33.04 55.95
CA ARG A 675 -18.46 33.33 56.50
C ARG A 675 -18.50 34.67 57.24
N LEU A 676 -17.48 34.97 58.04
CA LEU A 676 -17.38 36.24 58.77
C LEU A 676 -17.20 37.42 57.80
N ALA A 677 -16.33 37.29 56.80
CA ALA A 677 -16.08 38.30 55.78
C ALA A 677 -17.36 38.61 54.99
N LEU A 678 -18.13 37.59 54.59
CA LEU A 678 -19.42 37.75 53.91
C LEU A 678 -20.46 38.47 54.79
N ALA A 679 -20.53 38.15 56.07
CA ALA A 679 -21.45 38.84 57.00
C ALA A 679 -21.08 40.33 57.16
N GLN A 680 -19.78 40.63 57.25
CA GLN A 680 -19.30 42.01 57.28
C GLN A 680 -19.56 42.72 55.95
N TYR A 681 -19.33 42.05 54.82
CA TYR A 681 -19.58 42.58 53.49
C TYR A 681 -21.07 42.89 53.25
N LEU A 682 -21.97 41.98 53.64
CA LEU A 682 -23.42 42.20 53.59
C LEU A 682 -23.84 43.43 54.40
N SER A 683 -23.29 43.60 55.61
CA SER A 683 -23.59 44.80 56.41
C SER A 683 -23.08 46.09 55.75
N ARG A 684 -21.89 46.07 55.11
CA ARG A 684 -21.37 47.21 54.33
C ARG A 684 -22.23 47.54 53.12
N ILE A 685 -22.68 46.54 52.34
CA ILE A 685 -23.57 46.77 51.20
C ILE A 685 -24.90 47.37 51.66
N LEU A 686 -25.49 46.85 52.74
CA LEU A 686 -26.76 47.36 53.27
C LEU A 686 -26.63 48.80 53.79
N ILE A 687 -25.50 49.15 54.39
CA ILE A 687 -25.23 50.53 54.85
C ILE A 687 -25.02 51.48 53.66
N ASN A 688 -24.29 51.06 52.62
CA ASN A 688 -24.05 51.90 51.44
C ASN A 688 -25.28 52.01 50.51
N GLY A 689 -26.06 50.94 50.35
CA GLY A 689 -27.31 50.95 49.58
C GLY A 689 -28.44 51.73 50.24
N GLY A 690 -28.43 51.83 51.58
CA GLY A 690 -29.35 52.69 52.34
C GLY A 690 -29.03 54.19 52.29
N GLN A 691 -27.94 54.60 51.62
CA GLN A 691 -27.62 56.03 51.38
C GLN A 691 -28.06 56.53 49.99
N THR A 692 -28.66 55.67 49.16
CA THR A 692 -29.19 56.01 47.83
C THR A 692 -30.67 55.62 47.69
N GLU A 693 -31.49 55.92 48.69
CA GLU A 693 -32.96 56.02 48.58
C GLU A 693 -33.44 57.43 48.95
#